data_AF-A0A2K1KPA4-F1
#
_entry.id   AF-A0A2K1KPA4-F1
#
_cell.length_a   1.000
_cell.length_b   1.000
_cell.length_c   1.000
_cell.angle_alpha   90.00
_cell.angle_beta   90.00
_cell.angle_gamma   90.00
#
_symmetry.space_group_name_H-M   'P 1'
#
loop_
_entity.id
_entity.type
_entity.pdbx_description
1 polymer ?
#
loop_
_entity_poly.entity_id
_entity_poly.type
_entity_poly.pdbx_seq_one_letter_code
_entity_poly.pdbx_strand_id
1 'polypeptide(L)'
;MDVGEMKPSLSLGLAQMMQQTAQHQLQMSSTMEQVNNVQPTLSSGSHMSDLSQGETVMQVTTRDGSQILLQGTGGSLGFSPANNSQRVKRKATGALLGRQFRTPSAPSTQMMGGVRSPSPSSGQQSPVIYQTSPRTSQPLMQGPSSGAFHAVVASDHLLQNGIPRPLPNQLSSLGQRGAKNHTPFQYHDHKERRRGVRDWGNKPLSEVDPDLWDIMEREKHRQWRGIELIASENFTSLAVFEALGSHLTNKYSEGLPGSRYYRGNENIDQIESLCCSRALSAFHLDPAKWGVNVQPYSCSSANLAVFTALLQPNDRIMGLDVLSGGHLSHGYQTQGGKKISAASIYFQTLPFKVHPETGLIDYEKMEEIALLYRPKILICGGSSYPREWNYSRFRQVADKIHAILMCDMAHISGLVAAQECDSPFNYCDVVTSTTHKSLRGPRGGIVFFRKDLKAGGKPGDGAPGNLERDINFAIHPTLQGGPHNNHIAALAVSLKQACSKEYKEYIQQVKKNAQALAEGLKRRGCKLVTDGTDNHLILWDLRPFGITGNLLEEVCEACHITVNKNAVYGDSSSWQPGGVRIGTPAMTSRGCNEGDFDTIAEFLFKTMQIAANLNKGNFKAQSKNEVFSNGEIRELRSKVEEFATAFEMPGFDVPQ
;
A
#
# COMPACT_ATOMS: atom_id res chain seq x y z
N MET A 1 32.43 -42.94 22.43
CA MET A 1 32.35 -44.19 21.67
C MET A 1 30.94 -44.33 21.13
N ASP A 2 30.89 -44.74 19.88
CA ASP A 2 29.80 -45.32 19.09
C ASP A 2 28.60 -44.49 18.62
N VAL A 3 28.78 -44.11 17.35
CA VAL A 3 27.81 -43.76 16.32
C VAL A 3 27.07 -45.04 15.89
N GLY A 4 25.73 -45.03 15.96
CA GLY A 4 24.86 -46.08 15.43
C GLY A 4 24.09 -45.60 14.20
N GLU A 5 24.24 -46.31 13.10
CA GLU A 5 23.69 -46.08 11.76
C GLU A 5 22.16 -45.97 11.70
N MET A 6 21.64 -45.02 10.91
CA MET A 6 20.28 -45.08 10.34
C MET A 6 20.31 -45.16 8.81
N LYS A 7 19.46 -46.04 8.30
CA LYS A 7 19.38 -46.62 6.95
C LYS A 7 18.84 -45.67 5.84
N PRO A 8 19.08 -46.02 4.56
CA PRO A 8 18.75 -45.22 3.37
C PRO A 8 17.33 -45.47 2.82
N SER A 9 16.28 -45.02 3.53
CA SER A 9 14.88 -45.16 3.06
C SER A 9 14.15 -43.83 2.78
N LEU A 10 14.74 -42.68 3.13
CA LEU A 10 14.13 -41.35 2.92
C LEU A 10 14.44 -40.72 1.56
N SER A 11 15.52 -41.12 0.90
CA SER A 11 15.88 -40.59 -0.43
C SER A 11 15.07 -41.19 -1.58
N LEU A 12 14.60 -42.44 -1.44
CA LEU A 12 13.82 -43.12 -2.47
C LEU A 12 12.37 -42.61 -2.57
N GLY A 13 11.78 -42.23 -1.43
CA GLY A 13 10.41 -41.71 -1.37
C GLY A 13 10.27 -40.30 -1.96
N LEU A 14 11.27 -39.43 -1.76
CA LEU A 14 11.27 -38.09 -2.37
C LEU A 14 11.45 -38.16 -3.89
N ALA A 15 12.30 -39.07 -4.38
CA ALA A 15 12.51 -39.25 -5.82
C ALA A 15 11.24 -39.75 -6.54
N GLN A 16 10.49 -40.66 -5.93
CA GLN A 16 9.22 -41.17 -6.49
C GLN A 16 8.11 -40.10 -6.49
N MET A 17 8.01 -39.26 -5.46
CA MET A 17 7.06 -38.14 -5.44
C MET A 17 7.36 -37.08 -6.51
N MET A 18 8.64 -36.76 -6.72
CA MET A 18 9.03 -35.79 -7.76
C MET A 18 8.78 -36.34 -9.18
N GLN A 19 8.95 -37.65 -9.39
CA GLN A 19 8.62 -38.30 -10.66
C GLN A 19 7.12 -38.32 -10.97
N GLN A 20 6.28 -38.60 -9.97
CA GLN A 20 4.81 -38.57 -10.12
C GLN A 20 4.28 -37.16 -10.37
N THR A 21 4.88 -36.15 -9.74
CA THR A 21 4.50 -34.73 -9.93
C THR A 21 4.87 -34.24 -11.34
N ALA A 22 6.01 -34.67 -11.88
CA ALA A 22 6.44 -34.35 -13.24
C ALA A 22 5.54 -35.03 -14.31
N GLN A 23 5.11 -36.27 -14.08
CA GLN A 23 4.19 -36.97 -14.99
C GLN A 23 2.80 -36.32 -15.02
N HIS A 24 2.32 -35.83 -13.87
CA HIS A 24 1.01 -35.16 -13.78
C HIS A 24 1.00 -33.77 -14.44
N GLN A 25 2.14 -33.07 -14.47
CA GLN A 25 2.28 -31.81 -15.22
C GLN A 25 2.35 -32.03 -16.74
N LEU A 26 3.01 -33.10 -17.21
CA LEU A 26 3.07 -33.46 -18.63
C LEU A 26 1.70 -33.87 -19.20
N GLN A 27 0.86 -34.56 -18.40
CA GLN A 27 -0.50 -34.91 -18.80
C GLN A 27 -1.46 -33.70 -18.89
N MET A 28 -1.26 -32.66 -18.07
CA MET A 28 -2.07 -31.44 -18.12
C MET A 28 -1.70 -30.54 -19.31
N SER A 29 -0.42 -30.52 -19.71
CA SER A 29 0.02 -29.77 -20.90
C SER A 29 -0.49 -30.38 -22.21
N SER A 30 -0.59 -31.71 -22.33
CA SER A 30 -1.10 -32.36 -23.54
C SER A 30 -2.62 -32.21 -23.73
N THR A 31 -3.38 -32.00 -22.65
CA THR A 31 -4.82 -31.72 -22.74
C THR A 31 -5.11 -30.27 -23.15
N MET A 32 -4.20 -29.32 -22.87
CA MET A 32 -4.34 -27.92 -23.28
C MET A 32 -3.97 -27.68 -24.76
N GLU A 33 -3.08 -28.47 -25.35
CA GLU A 33 -2.71 -28.35 -26.77
C GLU A 33 -3.83 -28.82 -27.73
N GLN A 34 -4.70 -29.74 -27.33
CA GLN A 34 -5.79 -30.24 -28.19
C GLN A 34 -6.99 -29.28 -28.31
N VAL A 35 -7.10 -28.27 -27.45
CA VAL A 35 -8.24 -27.33 -27.44
C VAL A 35 -7.99 -26.08 -28.31
N ASN A 36 -6.74 -25.82 -28.73
CA ASN A 36 -6.36 -24.58 -29.44
C ASN A 36 -6.24 -24.70 -30.97
N ASN A 37 -6.60 -25.84 -31.59
CA ASN A 37 -6.53 -26.04 -33.05
C ASN A 37 -7.91 -26.17 -33.69
N VAL A 38 -8.65 -25.06 -33.80
CA VAL A 38 -9.77 -24.90 -34.75
C VAL A 38 -9.68 -23.49 -35.35
N GLN A 39 -9.22 -23.39 -36.61
CA GLN A 39 -9.30 -22.15 -37.39
C GLN A 39 -10.62 -22.11 -38.20
N PRO A 40 -11.32 -20.97 -38.29
CA PRO A 40 -12.43 -20.82 -39.22
C PRO A 40 -11.96 -20.24 -40.57
N THR A 41 -12.32 -20.91 -41.66
CA THR A 41 -12.26 -20.38 -43.02
C THR A 41 -13.50 -19.51 -43.30
N LEU A 42 -13.30 -18.28 -43.78
CA LEU A 42 -14.37 -17.42 -44.32
C LEU A 42 -14.23 -17.32 -45.85
N SER A 43 -15.29 -17.71 -46.55
CA SER A 43 -15.51 -17.42 -47.97
C SER A 43 -16.71 -16.48 -48.13
N SER A 44 -16.56 -15.57 -49.09
CA SER A 44 -17.48 -14.51 -49.55
C SER A 44 -18.89 -14.96 -49.97
N GLY A 45 -19.89 -14.10 -49.81
CA GLY A 45 -21.11 -14.12 -50.64
C GLY A 45 -22.42 -13.60 -50.01
N SER A 46 -22.82 -12.39 -50.42
CA SER A 46 -24.18 -11.89 -50.75
C SER A 46 -25.49 -12.46 -50.15
N HIS A 47 -26.36 -11.50 -49.77
CA HIS A 47 -27.83 -11.44 -49.88
C HIS A 47 -28.79 -12.22 -48.94
N MET A 48 -29.68 -11.41 -48.33
CA MET A 48 -31.13 -11.55 -48.04
C MET A 48 -31.73 -12.66 -47.15
N SER A 49 -32.64 -12.18 -46.30
CA SER A 49 -33.96 -12.71 -45.86
C SER A 49 -34.07 -13.96 -44.96
N ASP A 50 -34.56 -13.68 -43.74
CA ASP A 50 -35.77 -14.22 -43.09
C ASP A 50 -35.96 -15.74 -42.81
N LEU A 51 -36.62 -15.97 -41.65
CA LEU A 51 -37.39 -17.15 -41.18
C LEU A 51 -36.73 -18.26 -40.31
N SER A 52 -37.21 -18.25 -39.05
CA SER A 52 -37.91 -19.36 -38.35
C SER A 52 -37.15 -20.36 -37.48
N GLN A 53 -37.89 -20.81 -36.46
CA GLN A 53 -37.54 -21.54 -35.25
C GLN A 53 -37.14 -23.00 -35.49
N GLY A 54 -36.24 -23.52 -34.64
CA GLY A 54 -36.00 -24.96 -34.47
C GLY A 54 -35.38 -25.25 -33.10
N GLU A 55 -36.16 -25.85 -32.19
CA GLU A 55 -35.68 -26.37 -30.91
C GLU A 55 -34.87 -27.66 -31.14
N THR A 56 -33.70 -27.78 -30.49
CA THR A 56 -32.94 -29.04 -30.44
C THR A 56 -33.12 -29.65 -29.06
N VAL A 57 -33.58 -30.91 -28.99
CA VAL A 57 -33.69 -31.68 -27.75
C VAL A 57 -32.59 -32.73 -27.73
N MET A 58 -31.80 -32.77 -26.66
CA MET A 58 -30.77 -33.79 -26.46
C MET A 58 -31.09 -34.61 -25.21
N GLN A 59 -31.06 -35.93 -25.35
CA GLN A 59 -31.37 -36.88 -24.27
C GLN A 59 -30.06 -37.54 -23.82
N VAL A 60 -29.71 -37.38 -22.53
CA VAL A 60 -28.45 -37.88 -21.96
C VAL A 60 -28.76 -38.88 -20.86
N THR A 61 -28.11 -40.05 -20.91
CA THR A 61 -28.21 -41.07 -19.85
C THR A 61 -26.98 -40.96 -18.94
N THR A 62 -27.20 -40.85 -17.63
CA THR A 62 -26.13 -40.77 -16.64
C THR A 62 -25.59 -42.16 -16.28
N ARG A 63 -24.42 -42.21 -15.63
CA ARG A 63 -23.72 -43.48 -15.29
C ARG A 63 -24.47 -44.40 -14.31
N ASP A 64 -25.50 -43.91 -13.64
CA ASP A 64 -26.42 -44.65 -12.77
C ASP A 64 -27.76 -45.01 -13.47
N GLY A 65 -27.89 -44.74 -14.77
CA GLY A 65 -29.00 -45.19 -15.61
C GLY A 65 -30.21 -44.25 -15.67
N SER A 66 -30.18 -43.09 -15.01
CA SER A 66 -31.21 -42.08 -15.17
C SER A 66 -31.08 -41.31 -16.49
N GLN A 67 -32.22 -40.95 -17.09
CA GLN A 67 -32.27 -40.15 -18.31
C GLN A 67 -32.65 -38.70 -18.02
N ILE A 68 -31.92 -37.76 -18.63
CA ILE A 68 -32.14 -36.32 -18.54
C ILE A 68 -32.42 -35.79 -19.95
N LEU A 69 -33.50 -35.02 -20.09
CA LEU A 69 -33.86 -34.32 -21.32
C LEU A 69 -33.38 -32.86 -21.22
N LEU A 70 -32.60 -32.39 -22.18
CA LEU A 70 -32.15 -31.00 -22.25
C LEU A 70 -32.78 -30.32 -23.45
N GLN A 71 -33.60 -29.31 -23.18
CA GLN A 71 -34.14 -28.35 -24.15
C GLN A 71 -33.45 -27.00 -23.94
N GLY A 72 -32.89 -26.41 -24.99
CA GLY A 72 -32.23 -25.10 -24.91
C GLY A 72 -32.70 -24.16 -26.01
N THR A 73 -33.20 -22.99 -25.62
CA THR A 73 -33.27 -21.80 -26.47
C THR A 73 -31.95 -21.03 -26.34
N GLY A 74 -31.34 -20.67 -27.47
CA GLY A 74 -30.01 -20.05 -27.51
C GLY A 74 -29.91 -18.70 -26.78
N GLY A 75 -28.81 -18.52 -26.03
CA GLY A 75 -28.45 -17.26 -25.37
C GLY A 75 -27.87 -17.49 -23.98
N SER A 76 -26.61 -17.07 -23.78
CA SER A 76 -25.71 -17.46 -22.69
C SER A 76 -26.20 -17.31 -21.25
N LEU A 77 -25.83 -18.33 -20.46
CA LEU A 77 -26.09 -18.59 -19.04
C LEU A 77 -25.52 -17.53 -18.07
N GLY A 78 -26.38 -16.98 -17.22
CA GLY A 78 -26.02 -16.33 -15.96
C GLY A 78 -26.80 -16.98 -14.81
N PHE A 79 -26.10 -17.55 -13.83
CA PHE A 79 -26.72 -18.12 -12.62
C PHE A 79 -26.89 -17.03 -11.55
N SER A 80 -28.12 -16.86 -11.06
CA SER A 80 -28.45 -16.14 -9.84
C SER A 80 -29.47 -16.99 -9.06
N PRO A 81 -29.28 -17.30 -7.76
CA PRO A 81 -30.29 -18.00 -6.98
C PRO A 81 -31.26 -17.00 -6.34
N ALA A 82 -32.51 -17.02 -6.80
CA ALA A 82 -33.64 -16.43 -6.08
C ALA A 82 -34.29 -17.47 -5.18
N ASN A 83 -34.63 -17.01 -3.97
CA ASN A 83 -35.37 -17.70 -2.92
C ASN A 83 -36.55 -18.56 -3.41
N ASN A 84 -36.75 -19.70 -2.74
CA ASN A 84 -38.11 -20.16 -2.51
C ASN A 84 -38.27 -20.83 -1.14
N SER A 85 -39.14 -20.22 -0.35
CA SER A 85 -39.72 -20.69 0.91
C SER A 85 -40.68 -21.85 0.70
N GLN A 86 -40.60 -22.91 1.51
CA GLN A 86 -41.78 -23.69 1.91
C GLN A 86 -41.69 -24.20 3.35
N ARG A 87 -42.80 -23.98 4.05
CA ARG A 87 -43.15 -24.33 5.44
C ARG A 87 -43.14 -25.85 5.68
N VAL A 88 -42.78 -26.26 6.90
CA VAL A 88 -43.62 -27.18 7.70
C VAL A 88 -43.55 -26.80 9.20
N LYS A 89 -44.72 -26.57 9.79
CA LYS A 89 -44.98 -26.37 11.22
C LYS A 89 -44.94 -27.72 11.96
N ARG A 90 -44.48 -27.73 13.23
CA ARG A 90 -45.17 -28.45 14.33
C ARG A 90 -44.91 -27.77 15.68
N LYS A 91 -46.03 -27.48 16.37
CA LYS A 91 -46.16 -27.01 17.76
C LYS A 91 -46.13 -28.20 18.72
N ALA A 92 -45.64 -27.99 19.94
CA ALA A 92 -46.27 -28.35 21.24
C ALA A 92 -45.24 -28.08 22.35
N THR A 93 -45.35 -26.99 23.14
CA THR A 93 -46.04 -26.86 24.45
C THR A 93 -45.55 -27.80 25.55
N GLY A 94 -45.07 -27.20 26.65
CA GLY A 94 -44.83 -27.85 27.94
C GLY A 94 -44.19 -26.89 28.94
N ALA A 95 -45.02 -26.11 29.63
CA ALA A 95 -44.63 -25.33 30.81
C ALA A 95 -44.68 -26.22 32.07
N LEU A 96 -43.87 -25.88 33.10
CA LEU A 96 -44.29 -25.62 34.49
C LEU A 96 -43.11 -25.72 35.49
N LEU A 97 -43.05 -24.70 36.37
CA LEU A 97 -42.68 -24.70 37.81
C LEU A 97 -41.35 -25.33 38.24
N GLY A 98 -40.49 -24.75 39.09
CA GLY A 98 -40.69 -23.79 40.19
C GLY A 98 -39.87 -24.28 41.41
N ARG A 99 -39.49 -23.34 42.29
CA ARG A 99 -38.79 -23.44 43.61
C ARG A 99 -37.26 -23.33 43.57
N GLN A 100 -36.61 -22.31 44.17
CA GLN A 100 -36.51 -21.78 45.56
C GLN A 100 -35.47 -22.45 46.48
N PHE A 101 -34.69 -21.59 47.16
CA PHE A 101 -33.78 -21.77 48.31
C PHE A 101 -32.40 -22.40 48.01
N ARG A 102 -31.26 -22.02 48.60
CA ARG A 102 -30.92 -21.26 49.83
C ARG A 102 -29.41 -20.91 49.78
N THR A 103 -29.00 -19.74 50.27
CA THR A 103 -27.71 -19.53 50.99
C THR A 103 -27.92 -19.95 52.46
N PRO A 104 -26.90 -20.31 53.27
CA PRO A 104 -25.85 -19.41 53.82
C PRO A 104 -24.47 -20.14 53.86
N SER A 105 -23.32 -19.66 54.36
CA SER A 105 -22.97 -18.91 55.57
C SER A 105 -21.45 -18.69 55.61
N ALA A 106 -20.99 -17.50 56.06
CA ALA A 106 -19.72 -17.33 56.81
C ALA A 106 -20.00 -17.60 58.32
N PRO A 107 -19.02 -17.80 59.23
CA PRO A 107 -18.09 -16.73 59.68
C PRO A 107 -16.66 -17.22 60.08
N SER A 108 -15.63 -16.38 60.13
CA SER A 108 -15.04 -15.77 61.36
C SER A 108 -13.50 -15.87 61.25
N THR A 109 -12.59 -15.12 61.87
CA THR A 109 -12.49 -13.85 62.61
C THR A 109 -10.98 -13.73 62.98
N GLN A 110 -10.42 -12.51 62.97
CA GLN A 110 -9.21 -12.04 63.73
C GLN A 110 -7.80 -12.59 63.35
N MET A 111 -6.65 -11.90 63.50
CA MET A 111 -6.28 -10.60 64.07
C MET A 111 -4.88 -10.17 63.54
N MET A 112 -4.71 -8.86 63.30
CA MET A 112 -3.64 -7.94 63.75
C MET A 112 -2.14 -8.26 63.55
N GLY A 113 -1.44 -7.26 62.98
CA GLY A 113 -0.05 -6.87 63.33
C GLY A 113 0.99 -7.28 62.28
N GLY A 114 1.86 -6.42 61.75
CA GLY A 114 2.16 -5.03 62.07
C GLY A 114 3.13 -4.44 61.04
N VAL A 115 3.07 -3.11 60.97
CA VAL A 115 3.93 -2.20 60.21
C VAL A 115 5.37 -2.23 60.75
N ARG A 116 6.39 -2.17 59.87
CA ARG A 116 7.62 -1.35 60.06
C ARG A 116 8.60 -1.46 58.87
N SER A 117 8.83 -0.31 58.24
CA SER A 117 10.13 0.20 57.78
C SER A 117 10.24 1.64 58.34
N PRO A 118 11.36 2.39 58.30
CA PRO A 118 12.62 2.19 57.55
C PRO A 118 13.91 2.60 58.34
N SER A 119 15.03 2.72 57.59
CA SER A 119 16.18 3.65 57.79
C SER A 119 17.56 3.00 58.11
N PRO A 120 18.70 3.72 57.96
CA PRO A 120 19.65 3.50 56.86
C PRO A 120 21.11 3.28 57.33
N SER A 121 22.01 2.90 56.43
CA SER A 121 23.45 2.98 56.71
C SER A 121 24.27 3.35 55.48
N SER A 122 25.04 4.42 55.67
CA SER A 122 26.09 5.02 54.85
C SER A 122 27.33 4.14 54.65
N GLY A 123 28.06 4.33 53.54
CA GLY A 123 29.42 3.79 53.37
C GLY A 123 30.07 4.18 52.03
N GLN A 124 31.15 4.95 52.13
CA GLN A 124 31.99 5.63 51.12
C GLN A 124 32.58 4.82 49.94
N GLN A 125 32.53 5.46 48.76
CA GLN A 125 33.60 5.77 47.79
C GLN A 125 34.98 5.03 47.71
N SER A 126 35.41 4.84 46.45
CA SER A 126 36.78 4.98 45.86
C SER A 126 37.52 3.69 45.39
N PRO A 127 38.45 3.76 44.39
CA PRO A 127 38.22 3.22 43.04
C PRO A 127 39.26 2.14 42.63
N VAL A 128 39.09 1.48 41.49
CA VAL A 128 40.14 0.62 40.90
C VAL A 128 40.46 1.04 39.47
N ILE A 129 41.73 1.38 39.28
CA ILE A 129 42.40 1.79 38.03
C ILE A 129 42.98 0.56 37.31
N TYR A 130 42.98 0.66 35.98
CA TYR A 130 43.65 -0.14 34.94
C TYR A 130 44.92 -0.92 35.32
N GLN A 131 45.05 -2.14 34.75
CA GLN A 131 46.34 -2.69 34.33
C GLN A 131 46.23 -3.47 33.01
N THR A 132 47.17 -3.16 32.11
CA THR A 132 47.42 -3.71 30.77
C THR A 132 48.70 -4.56 30.76
N SER A 133 48.81 -5.44 29.75
CA SER A 133 50.04 -6.05 29.13
C SER A 133 50.43 -7.47 29.57
N PRO A 134 51.26 -8.25 28.81
CA PRO A 134 51.78 -8.08 27.44
C PRO A 134 51.69 -9.34 26.51
N ARG A 135 52.19 -9.14 25.28
CA ARG A 135 52.36 -10.02 24.10
C ARG A 135 53.04 -11.39 24.32
N THR A 136 52.72 -12.34 23.43
CA THR A 136 53.65 -13.32 22.86
C THR A 136 53.44 -13.48 21.35
N SER A 137 54.52 -13.82 20.64
CA SER A 137 54.73 -13.68 19.20
C SER A 137 55.13 -15.01 18.52
N GLN A 138 54.48 -15.31 17.38
CA GLN A 138 55.00 -15.93 16.13
C GLN A 138 55.46 -17.42 16.11
N PRO A 139 55.41 -18.16 14.96
CA PRO A 139 55.86 -17.71 13.62
C PRO A 139 55.00 -18.05 12.37
N LEU A 140 55.43 -17.43 11.26
CA LEU A 140 55.02 -17.55 9.86
C LEU A 140 55.21 -18.97 9.27
N MET A 141 54.32 -19.34 8.34
CA MET A 141 54.63 -20.23 7.20
C MET A 141 53.95 -19.67 5.93
N GLN A 142 54.69 -19.74 4.81
CA GLN A 142 54.42 -19.14 3.51
C GLN A 142 53.34 -19.91 2.70
N GLY A 143 52.74 -19.24 1.70
CA GLY A 143 51.52 -19.62 0.94
C GLY A 143 51.60 -20.85 0.00
N PRO A 144 50.62 -21.03 -0.93
CA PRO A 144 50.49 -20.08 -2.05
C PRO A 144 49.05 -19.74 -2.54
N SER A 145 49.00 -18.60 -3.23
CA SER A 145 48.16 -18.21 -4.39
C SER A 145 46.64 -18.51 -4.45
N SER A 146 45.89 -17.40 -4.45
CA SER A 146 44.64 -17.10 -5.16
C SER A 146 44.07 -18.14 -6.14
N GLY A 147 42.85 -18.60 -5.85
CA GLY A 147 41.93 -19.19 -6.83
C GLY A 147 40.53 -18.60 -6.62
N ALA A 148 40.16 -17.61 -7.43
CA ALA A 148 38.79 -17.11 -7.51
C ALA A 148 37.95 -18.15 -8.25
N PHE A 149 36.98 -18.76 -7.57
CA PHE A 149 35.98 -19.61 -8.21
C PHE A 149 34.97 -18.71 -8.93
N HIS A 150 35.12 -18.57 -10.25
CA HIS A 150 34.03 -18.20 -11.15
C HIS A 150 33.24 -19.46 -11.48
N ALA A 151 32.01 -19.54 -10.99
CA ALA A 151 31.04 -20.51 -11.48
C ALA A 151 30.53 -20.03 -12.85
N VAL A 152 31.07 -20.61 -13.92
CA VAL A 152 30.52 -20.52 -15.26
C VAL A 152 29.50 -21.65 -15.39
N VAL A 153 28.20 -21.32 -15.38
CA VAL A 153 27.15 -22.24 -15.80
C VAL A 153 27.01 -22.10 -17.31
N ALA A 154 27.64 -23.03 -18.04
CA ALA A 154 27.34 -23.24 -19.45
C ALA A 154 25.94 -23.87 -19.57
N SER A 155 25.06 -23.25 -20.33
CA SER A 155 23.74 -23.80 -20.67
C SER A 155 23.64 -23.87 -22.19
N ASP A 156 24.06 -24.98 -22.78
CA ASP A 156 23.77 -25.31 -24.17
C ASP A 156 22.57 -26.26 -24.23
N HIS A 157 21.65 -25.91 -25.14
CA HIS A 157 20.54 -26.68 -25.70
C HIS A 157 19.34 -27.05 -24.81
N LEU A 158 18.20 -26.40 -25.09
CA LEU A 158 16.97 -27.00 -25.67
C LEU A 158 15.87 -25.93 -25.77
N LEU A 159 15.68 -25.33 -26.95
CA LEU A 159 14.45 -24.61 -27.30
C LEU A 159 14.05 -25.00 -28.73
N GLN A 160 13.14 -25.97 -28.82
CA GLN A 160 12.31 -26.19 -30.00
C GLN A 160 10.88 -25.73 -29.68
N ASN A 161 10.30 -25.05 -30.67
CA ASN A 161 8.87 -24.78 -30.91
C ASN A 161 8.29 -23.42 -30.45
N GLY A 162 8.13 -22.52 -31.44
CA GLY A 162 6.82 -21.98 -31.79
C GLY A 162 6.46 -20.57 -31.27
N ILE A 163 6.94 -19.51 -31.94
CA ILE A 163 6.35 -18.15 -31.84
C ILE A 163 5.87 -17.72 -33.25
N PRO A 164 4.65 -17.15 -33.38
CA PRO A 164 4.00 -16.86 -34.66
C PRO A 164 4.63 -15.70 -35.45
N ARG A 165 4.46 -15.76 -36.78
CA ARG A 165 5.06 -14.88 -37.80
C ARG A 165 4.65 -13.41 -37.65
N PRO A 166 5.56 -12.43 -37.84
CA PRO A 166 5.19 -11.05 -38.11
C PRO A 166 4.73 -10.82 -39.55
N LEU A 167 3.82 -9.87 -39.72
CA LEU A 167 3.25 -9.37 -40.98
C LEU A 167 4.31 -8.82 -41.97
N PRO A 168 4.05 -8.79 -43.29
CA PRO A 168 5.05 -8.46 -44.29
C PRO A 168 5.32 -6.95 -44.43
N ASN A 169 6.60 -6.60 -44.32
CA ASN A 169 7.33 -5.54 -45.02
C ASN A 169 6.55 -4.33 -45.60
N GLN A 170 6.56 -3.22 -44.86
CA GLN A 170 6.70 -1.88 -45.44
C GLN A 170 7.82 -1.14 -44.71
N LEU A 171 9.06 -1.40 -45.11
CA LEU A 171 10.24 -0.58 -44.77
C LEU A 171 11.28 -0.78 -45.87
N SER A 172 10.94 -0.35 -47.08
CA SER A 172 11.88 -0.25 -48.20
C SER A 172 12.17 1.22 -48.49
N SER A 173 12.88 1.91 -47.58
CA SER A 173 13.57 3.19 -47.87
C SER A 173 14.38 3.73 -46.67
N LEU A 174 15.20 2.92 -46.01
CA LEU A 174 16.31 3.46 -45.23
C LEU A 174 17.60 2.82 -45.71
N GLY A 175 18.36 3.64 -46.44
CA GLY A 175 19.50 3.22 -47.22
C GLY A 175 20.61 2.57 -46.39
N GLN A 176 21.33 1.69 -47.08
CA GLN A 176 22.67 1.24 -46.71
C GLN A 176 23.55 2.45 -46.37
N ARG A 177 23.68 2.78 -45.09
CA ARG A 177 24.84 3.49 -44.55
C ARG A 177 25.60 2.50 -43.70
N GLY A 178 26.86 2.32 -44.06
CA GLY A 178 27.69 1.17 -43.71
C GLY A 178 27.68 0.78 -42.24
N ALA A 179 27.70 -0.53 -42.02
CA ALA A 179 28.15 -1.13 -40.78
C ALA A 179 29.57 -0.62 -40.49
N LYS A 180 29.69 0.42 -39.66
CA LYS A 180 30.96 0.79 -39.06
C LYS A 180 31.29 -0.33 -38.07
N ASN A 181 32.40 -1.01 -38.32
CA ASN A 181 33.08 -1.86 -37.36
C ASN A 181 33.07 -1.15 -35.99
N HIS A 182 32.37 -1.70 -35.01
CA HIS A 182 32.56 -1.31 -33.61
C HIS A 182 33.94 -1.82 -33.20
N THR A 183 34.98 -1.04 -33.49
CA THR A 183 36.25 -1.16 -32.79
C THR A 183 35.96 -1.03 -31.29
N PRO A 184 36.50 -1.92 -30.43
CA PRO A 184 36.49 -1.67 -28.99
C PRO A 184 37.00 -0.25 -28.76
N PHE A 185 36.36 0.53 -27.88
CA PHE A 185 36.82 1.87 -27.54
C PHE A 185 38.25 1.81 -26.99
N GLN A 186 39.24 1.87 -27.89
CA GLN A 186 40.64 1.97 -27.55
C GLN A 186 40.91 3.43 -27.22
N TYR A 187 40.63 3.81 -25.98
CA TYR A 187 41.00 5.12 -25.50
C TYR A 187 42.50 5.12 -25.17
N HIS A 188 43.32 5.68 -26.05
CA HIS A 188 44.77 5.59 -25.94
C HIS A 188 45.37 6.62 -24.96
N ASP A 189 44.65 7.70 -24.64
CA ASP A 189 45.05 8.71 -23.65
C ASP A 189 43.96 8.99 -22.58
N HIS A 190 44.38 9.41 -21.39
CA HIS A 190 43.53 9.82 -20.27
C HIS A 190 42.52 10.90 -20.65
N LYS A 191 42.87 11.85 -21.52
CA LYS A 191 41.93 12.88 -21.98
C LYS A 191 40.77 12.29 -22.77
N GLU A 192 41.04 11.29 -23.60
CA GLU A 192 40.02 10.63 -24.42
C GLU A 192 39.10 9.77 -23.58
N ARG A 193 39.64 9.05 -22.57
CA ARG A 193 38.81 8.33 -21.58
C ARG A 193 37.89 9.27 -20.83
N ARG A 194 38.41 10.42 -20.37
CA ARG A 194 37.61 11.43 -19.66
C ARG A 194 36.51 12.02 -20.54
N ARG A 195 36.82 12.29 -21.81
CA ARG A 195 35.84 12.75 -22.80
C ARG A 195 34.75 11.68 -22.99
N GLY A 196 35.13 10.43 -23.23
CA GLY A 196 34.20 9.31 -23.36
C GLY A 196 33.24 9.19 -22.18
N VAL A 197 33.73 9.26 -20.94
CA VAL A 197 32.86 9.24 -19.74
C VAL A 197 31.91 10.44 -19.70
N ARG A 198 32.39 11.65 -20.00
CA ARG A 198 31.55 12.85 -20.03
C ARG A 198 30.45 12.77 -21.09
N ASP A 199 30.78 12.18 -22.24
CA ASP A 199 29.87 12.14 -23.40
C ASP A 199 28.61 11.30 -23.15
N TRP A 200 28.66 10.29 -22.28
CA TRP A 200 27.48 9.50 -21.91
C TRP A 200 26.98 9.77 -20.48
N GLY A 201 27.87 10.12 -19.54
CA GLY A 201 27.52 10.25 -18.12
C GLY A 201 27.11 11.66 -17.66
N ASN A 202 27.38 12.70 -18.45
CA ASN A 202 27.17 14.10 -18.04
C ASN A 202 26.25 14.90 -18.98
N LYS A 203 25.66 14.27 -19.99
CA LYS A 203 24.68 14.95 -20.86
C LYS A 203 23.33 15.07 -20.14
N PRO A 204 22.57 16.16 -20.38
CA PRO A 204 21.24 16.31 -19.82
C PRO A 204 20.25 15.30 -20.43
N LEU A 205 19.17 15.01 -19.72
CA LEU A 205 18.14 14.07 -20.16
C LEU A 205 17.56 14.45 -21.53
N SER A 206 17.31 15.74 -21.77
CA SER A 206 16.80 16.25 -23.05
C SER A 206 17.66 15.91 -24.27
N GLU A 207 18.95 15.65 -24.07
CA GLU A 207 19.88 15.23 -25.14
C GLU A 207 20.05 13.71 -25.21
N VAL A 208 20.07 13.03 -24.06
CA VAL A 208 20.29 11.58 -23.98
C VAL A 208 19.05 10.80 -24.40
N ASP A 209 17.87 11.27 -23.97
CA ASP A 209 16.58 10.64 -24.21
C ASP A 209 15.49 11.72 -24.39
N PRO A 210 15.40 12.32 -25.59
CA PRO A 210 14.42 13.37 -25.88
C PRO A 210 12.96 12.86 -25.83
N ASP A 211 12.73 11.57 -26.07
CA ASP A 211 11.40 10.98 -26.02
C ASP A 211 10.89 10.91 -24.57
N LEU A 212 11.76 10.45 -23.64
CA LEU A 212 11.43 10.45 -22.22
C LEU A 212 11.28 11.88 -21.68
N TRP A 213 12.14 12.80 -22.13
CA TRP A 213 12.03 14.22 -21.77
C TRP A 213 10.66 14.81 -22.14
N ASP A 214 10.18 14.58 -23.37
CA ASP A 214 8.86 15.06 -23.82
C ASP A 214 7.72 14.48 -22.97
N ILE A 215 7.78 13.19 -22.62
CA ILE A 215 6.79 12.55 -21.74
C ILE A 215 6.78 13.24 -20.36
N MET A 216 7.95 13.54 -19.80
CA MET A 216 8.07 14.21 -18.51
C MET A 216 7.53 15.65 -18.54
N GLU A 217 7.82 16.40 -19.60
CA GLU A 217 7.27 17.76 -19.77
C GLU A 217 5.74 17.73 -19.95
N ARG A 218 5.18 16.75 -20.65
CA ARG A 218 3.72 16.57 -20.74
C ARG A 218 3.08 16.29 -19.38
N GLU A 219 3.70 15.47 -18.53
CA GLU A 219 3.21 15.25 -17.16
C GLU A 219 3.31 16.53 -16.30
N LYS A 220 4.39 17.29 -16.46
CA LYS A 220 4.56 18.61 -15.82
C LYS A 220 3.41 19.54 -16.17
N HIS A 221 3.05 19.62 -17.46
CA HIS A 221 1.92 20.41 -17.93
C HIS A 221 0.56 19.88 -17.45
N ARG A 222 0.38 18.55 -17.37
CA ARG A 222 -0.85 17.93 -16.85
C ARG A 222 -1.11 18.38 -15.41
N GLN A 223 -0.11 18.28 -14.55
CA GLN A 223 -0.20 18.69 -13.14
C GLN A 223 -0.48 20.19 -12.96
N TRP A 224 0.11 21.02 -13.82
CA TRP A 224 -0.08 22.48 -13.76
C TRP A 224 -1.48 22.91 -14.21
N ARG A 225 -1.99 22.31 -15.30
CA ARG A 225 -3.29 22.67 -15.90
C ARG A 225 -4.50 21.94 -15.28
N GLY A 226 -4.27 20.98 -14.38
CA GLY A 226 -5.31 20.17 -13.76
C GLY A 226 -5.68 20.61 -12.35
N ILE A 227 -6.88 20.20 -11.92
CA ILE A 227 -7.29 20.21 -10.51
C ILE A 227 -7.02 18.81 -9.93
N GLU A 228 -5.96 18.69 -9.14
CA GLU A 228 -5.52 17.41 -8.56
C GLU A 228 -6.18 17.15 -7.20
N LEU A 229 -7.07 16.16 -7.13
CA LEU A 229 -7.89 15.87 -5.96
C LEU A 229 -7.72 14.44 -5.42
N ILE A 230 -6.74 13.68 -5.90
CA ILE A 230 -6.39 12.39 -5.29
C ILE A 230 -5.85 12.64 -3.88
N ALA A 231 -6.59 12.18 -2.86
CA ALA A 231 -6.29 12.46 -1.44
C ALA A 231 -4.94 11.92 -0.92
N SER A 232 -4.25 11.12 -1.73
CA SER A 232 -2.90 10.58 -1.44
C SER A 232 -1.79 11.23 -2.25
N GLU A 233 -2.11 12.21 -3.09
CA GLU A 233 -1.14 12.96 -3.88
C GLU A 233 -0.86 14.33 -3.28
N ASN A 234 0.29 14.87 -3.65
CA ASN A 234 0.75 16.19 -3.24
C ASN A 234 1.89 16.64 -4.17
N PHE A 235 2.20 17.93 -4.14
CA PHE A 235 3.35 18.50 -4.86
C PHE A 235 4.48 18.76 -3.88
N THR A 236 5.61 18.10 -4.09
CA THR A 236 6.79 18.29 -3.24
C THR A 236 7.56 19.56 -3.61
N SER A 237 8.51 19.97 -2.79
CA SER A 237 9.32 21.17 -3.04
C SER A 237 10.50 20.89 -3.98
N LEU A 238 10.99 21.94 -4.65
CA LEU A 238 12.21 21.87 -5.48
C LEU A 238 13.41 21.32 -4.70
N ALA A 239 13.59 21.74 -3.45
CA ALA A 239 14.68 21.24 -2.60
C ALA A 239 14.61 19.72 -2.35
N VAL A 240 13.41 19.13 -2.37
CA VAL A 240 13.23 17.68 -2.29
C VAL A 240 13.63 17.01 -3.61
N PHE A 241 13.30 17.61 -4.76
CA PHE A 241 13.76 17.12 -6.07
C PHE A 241 15.28 17.16 -6.20
N GLU A 242 15.93 18.25 -5.78
CA GLU A 242 17.38 18.39 -5.82
C GLU A 242 18.09 17.30 -5.01
N ALA A 243 17.59 17.00 -3.80
CA ALA A 243 18.13 15.92 -2.98
C ALA A 243 17.84 14.52 -3.58
N LEU A 244 16.66 14.32 -4.14
CA LEU A 244 16.24 13.03 -4.70
C LEU A 244 17.00 12.68 -5.99
N GLY A 245 17.25 13.66 -6.86
CA GLY A 245 18.02 13.52 -8.10
C GLY A 245 19.54 13.62 -7.92
N SER A 246 20.05 13.50 -6.69
CA SER A 246 21.46 13.73 -6.38
C SER A 246 22.34 12.49 -6.50
N HIS A 247 23.66 12.73 -6.48
CA HIS A 247 24.72 11.72 -6.48
C HIS A 247 24.66 10.72 -5.30
N LEU A 248 23.83 10.96 -4.30
CA LEU A 248 23.65 10.07 -3.14
C LEU A 248 23.12 8.69 -3.55
N THR A 249 22.45 8.58 -4.71
CA THR A 249 22.00 7.30 -5.28
C THR A 249 23.15 6.31 -5.55
N ASN A 250 24.40 6.79 -5.65
CA ASN A 250 25.55 5.97 -6.01
C ASN A 250 26.09 5.13 -4.83
N LYS A 251 25.75 5.47 -3.58
CA LYS A 251 26.41 4.88 -2.41
C LYS A 251 25.60 3.72 -1.84
N TYR A 252 26.27 2.57 -1.69
CA TYR A 252 25.74 1.42 -0.95
C TYR A 252 26.04 1.54 0.56
N SER A 253 25.01 1.44 1.41
CA SER A 253 25.09 1.75 2.84
C SER A 253 24.34 0.75 3.73
N GLU A 254 24.35 -0.53 3.39
CA GLU A 254 23.75 -1.58 4.22
C GLU A 254 24.20 -1.52 5.69
N GLY A 255 23.25 -1.79 6.59
CA GLY A 255 23.38 -1.60 8.03
C GLY A 255 22.78 -0.28 8.51
N LEU A 256 23.15 0.11 9.73
CA LEU A 256 22.74 1.36 10.38
C LEU A 256 23.95 2.32 10.52
N PRO A 257 23.73 3.63 10.75
CA PRO A 257 24.82 4.57 11.03
C PRO A 257 25.78 4.05 12.11
N GLY A 258 27.09 4.11 11.83
CA GLY A 258 28.13 3.57 12.71
C GLY A 258 28.31 2.05 12.68
N SER A 259 27.40 1.30 12.07
CA SER A 259 27.41 -0.18 11.97
C SER A 259 27.09 -0.64 10.54
N ARG A 260 27.91 -0.19 9.59
CA ARG A 260 27.75 -0.49 8.15
C ARG A 260 28.55 -1.72 7.72
N TYR A 261 28.01 -2.48 6.77
CA TYR A 261 28.73 -3.58 6.10
C TYR A 261 29.80 -3.07 5.14
N TYR A 262 29.61 -1.85 4.59
CA TYR A 262 30.52 -1.22 3.63
C TYR A 262 31.18 0.04 4.23
N ARG A 263 32.42 0.31 3.82
CA ARG A 263 33.15 1.54 4.17
C ARG A 263 32.72 2.74 3.31
N GLY A 264 33.25 3.93 3.62
CA GLY A 264 33.01 5.17 2.87
C GLY A 264 31.64 5.82 3.14
N ASN A 265 31.01 5.52 4.27
CA ASN A 265 29.66 5.98 4.61
C ASN A 265 29.65 7.16 5.60
N GLU A 266 30.78 7.84 5.85
CA GLU A 266 30.88 8.94 6.82
C GLU A 266 29.79 10.01 6.63
N ASN A 267 29.60 10.49 5.40
CA ASN A 267 28.57 11.48 5.09
C ASN A 267 27.16 10.87 5.02
N ILE A 268 27.04 9.61 4.62
CA ILE A 268 25.75 8.91 4.59
C ILE A 268 25.21 8.71 6.00
N ASP A 269 26.08 8.36 6.94
CA ASP A 269 25.74 8.20 8.35
C ASP A 269 25.27 9.53 8.96
N GLN A 270 25.91 10.65 8.61
CA GLN A 270 25.45 11.98 9.01
C GLN A 270 24.07 12.31 8.44
N ILE A 271 23.83 12.03 7.15
CA ILE A 271 22.54 12.27 6.49
C ILE A 271 21.43 11.45 7.13
N GLU A 272 21.64 10.15 7.33
CA GLU A 272 20.64 9.27 7.92
C GLU A 272 20.38 9.60 9.39
N SER A 273 21.42 9.87 10.18
CA SER A 273 21.26 10.30 11.57
C SER A 273 20.51 11.62 11.70
N LEU A 274 20.79 12.58 10.80
CA LEU A 274 20.06 13.86 10.73
C LEU A 274 18.60 13.64 10.35
N CYS A 275 18.33 12.73 9.40
CA CYS A 275 16.97 12.37 9.01
C CYS A 275 16.19 11.77 10.19
N CYS A 276 16.77 10.80 10.90
CA CYS A 276 16.16 10.22 12.09
C CYS A 276 15.89 11.26 13.19
N SER A 277 16.86 12.14 13.47
CA SER A 277 16.67 13.23 14.45
C SER A 277 15.55 14.17 14.04
N ARG A 278 15.49 14.59 12.78
CA ARG A 278 14.40 15.45 12.27
C ARG A 278 13.06 14.74 12.28
N ALA A 279 13.02 13.43 12.05
CA ALA A 279 11.78 12.67 12.13
C ALA A 279 11.22 12.70 13.55
N LEU A 280 12.04 12.39 14.56
CA LEU A 280 11.60 12.46 15.96
C LEU A 280 11.15 13.88 16.34
N SER A 281 11.90 14.92 15.93
CA SER A 281 11.53 16.31 16.20
C SER A 281 10.23 16.74 15.51
N ALA A 282 10.01 16.37 14.25
CA ALA A 282 8.81 16.76 13.48
C ALA A 282 7.52 16.21 14.09
N PHE A 283 7.61 15.08 14.81
CA PHE A 283 6.49 14.46 15.51
C PHE A 283 6.51 14.69 17.02
N HIS A 284 7.38 15.58 17.51
CA HIS A 284 7.47 15.99 18.92
C HIS A 284 7.79 14.82 19.88
N LEU A 285 8.66 13.90 19.44
CA LEU A 285 8.96 12.67 20.15
C LEU A 285 10.24 12.77 20.97
N ASP A 286 10.17 12.27 22.21
CA ASP A 286 11.34 12.08 23.07
C ASP A 286 12.22 10.93 22.55
N PRO A 287 13.48 11.17 22.13
CA PRO A 287 14.38 10.14 21.62
C PRO A 287 14.74 9.04 22.64
N ALA A 288 14.51 9.28 23.94
CA ALA A 288 14.66 8.25 24.97
C ALA A 288 13.52 7.23 24.93
N LYS A 289 12.32 7.63 24.49
CA LYS A 289 11.11 6.80 24.44
C LYS A 289 10.78 6.28 23.05
N TRP A 290 11.24 6.97 22.01
CA TRP A 290 10.94 6.66 20.62
C TRP A 290 12.21 6.53 19.80
N GLY A 291 12.25 5.49 18.97
CA GLY A 291 13.19 5.37 17.87
C GLY A 291 12.46 5.44 16.53
N VAL A 292 13.24 5.55 15.46
CA VAL A 292 12.73 5.64 14.09
C VAL A 292 13.67 4.94 13.12
N ASN A 293 13.10 4.25 12.14
CA ASN A 293 13.80 3.75 10.96
C ASN A 293 13.25 4.42 9.70
N VAL A 294 14.14 5.06 8.94
CA VAL A 294 13.83 5.87 7.74
C VAL A 294 14.17 5.16 6.42
N GLN A 295 14.60 3.89 6.48
CA GLN A 295 15.02 3.10 5.33
C GLN A 295 13.89 2.38 4.54
N PRO A 296 12.64 2.18 5.02
CA PRO A 296 11.63 1.49 4.22
C PRO A 296 11.36 2.18 2.87
N TYR A 297 11.39 1.40 1.78
CA TYR A 297 11.16 1.95 0.43
C TYR A 297 9.73 2.44 0.20
N SER A 298 8.76 2.02 1.02
CA SER A 298 7.37 2.47 1.00
C SER A 298 6.69 2.14 2.34
N CYS A 299 5.48 2.66 2.59
CA CYS A 299 4.72 2.23 3.77
C CYS A 299 4.22 0.78 3.68
N SER A 300 4.00 0.25 2.47
CA SER A 300 3.64 -1.17 2.31
C SER A 300 4.78 -2.09 2.76
N SER A 301 6.03 -1.76 2.41
CA SER A 301 7.21 -2.48 2.93
C SER A 301 7.46 -2.20 4.40
N ALA A 302 7.19 -0.97 4.88
CA ALA A 302 7.26 -0.63 6.30
C ALA A 302 6.30 -1.49 7.15
N ASN A 303 5.03 -1.59 6.76
CA ASN A 303 4.04 -2.41 7.47
C ASN A 303 4.43 -3.89 7.44
N LEU A 304 4.87 -4.40 6.27
CA LEU A 304 5.33 -5.78 6.17
C LEU A 304 6.55 -6.05 7.06
N ALA A 305 7.49 -5.10 7.18
CA ALA A 305 8.63 -5.24 8.08
C ALA A 305 8.20 -5.27 9.55
N VAL A 306 7.23 -4.46 9.97
CA VAL A 306 6.67 -4.52 11.33
C VAL A 306 6.02 -5.89 11.59
N PHE A 307 5.24 -6.41 10.64
CA PHE A 307 4.63 -7.73 10.79
C PHE A 307 5.70 -8.83 10.90
N THR A 308 6.68 -8.84 9.99
CA THR A 308 7.79 -9.80 10.00
C THR A 308 8.64 -9.71 11.27
N ALA A 309 8.81 -8.50 11.84
CA ALA A 309 9.54 -8.31 13.09
C ALA A 309 8.83 -8.92 14.30
N LEU A 310 7.50 -8.82 14.35
CA LEU A 310 6.72 -9.05 15.58
C LEU A 310 5.87 -10.31 15.53
N LEU A 311 5.70 -10.91 14.34
CA LEU A 311 4.81 -12.03 14.10
C LEU A 311 5.54 -13.21 13.47
N GLN A 312 5.06 -14.41 13.80
CA GLN A 312 5.35 -15.60 13.02
C GLN A 312 4.36 -15.73 11.85
N PRO A 313 4.70 -16.47 10.78
CA PRO A 313 3.75 -16.80 9.74
C PRO A 313 2.47 -17.40 10.33
N ASN A 314 1.31 -16.99 9.79
CA ASN A 314 -0.04 -17.32 10.26
C ASN A 314 -0.47 -16.72 11.62
N ASP A 315 0.36 -15.90 12.28
CA ASP A 315 -0.15 -15.10 13.38
C ASP A 315 -1.23 -14.12 12.88
N ARG A 316 -2.04 -13.64 13.83
CA ARG A 316 -3.28 -12.92 13.55
C ARG A 316 -3.08 -11.41 13.60
N ILE A 317 -3.60 -10.70 12.60
CA ILE A 317 -3.69 -9.24 12.57
C ILE A 317 -5.13 -8.80 12.33
N MET A 318 -5.49 -7.64 12.88
CA MET A 318 -6.82 -7.05 12.74
C MET A 318 -6.69 -5.58 12.32
N GLY A 319 -7.28 -5.20 11.20
CA GLY A 319 -7.25 -3.84 10.65
C GLY A 319 -8.62 -3.44 10.07
N LEU A 320 -8.77 -2.18 9.67
CA LEU A 320 -10.02 -1.71 9.06
C LEU A 320 -10.23 -2.37 7.70
N ASP A 321 -11.46 -2.83 7.44
CA ASP A 321 -11.86 -3.37 6.14
C ASP A 321 -11.65 -2.34 5.01
N VAL A 322 -11.20 -2.80 3.83
CA VAL A 322 -10.91 -1.91 2.69
C VAL A 322 -12.15 -1.18 2.20
N LEU A 323 -13.32 -1.83 2.19
CA LEU A 323 -14.58 -1.19 1.81
C LEU A 323 -15.09 -0.23 2.90
N SER A 324 -14.57 -0.36 4.11
CA SER A 324 -14.82 0.55 5.24
C SER A 324 -13.78 1.68 5.35
N GLY A 325 -12.81 1.73 4.43
CA GLY A 325 -11.79 2.79 4.36
C GLY A 325 -10.38 2.38 4.78
N GLY A 326 -10.13 1.09 5.05
CA GLY A 326 -8.81 0.55 5.35
C GLY A 326 -7.82 0.59 4.18
N HIS A 327 -6.60 0.12 4.41
CA HIS A 327 -5.58 0.00 3.36
C HIS A 327 -5.29 -1.47 3.02
N LEU A 328 -4.86 -1.73 1.78
CA LEU A 328 -4.54 -3.10 1.32
C LEU A 328 -3.52 -3.81 2.22
N SER A 329 -2.49 -3.09 2.67
CA SER A 329 -1.43 -3.65 3.53
C SER A 329 -1.90 -4.03 4.93
N HIS A 330 -3.14 -3.71 5.32
CA HIS A 330 -3.72 -4.08 6.63
C HIS A 330 -4.34 -5.48 6.62
N GLY A 331 -4.15 -6.25 5.54
CA GLY A 331 -4.60 -7.63 5.46
C GLY A 331 -5.81 -7.85 4.54
N TYR A 332 -5.86 -7.19 3.40
CA TYR A 332 -7.00 -7.31 2.49
C TYR A 332 -7.10 -8.69 1.82
N GLN A 333 -8.30 -9.27 1.90
CA GLN A 333 -8.79 -10.41 1.14
C GLN A 333 -10.24 -10.14 0.69
N THR A 334 -10.68 -10.74 -0.42
CA THR A 334 -12.06 -10.57 -0.90
C THR A 334 -13.06 -11.34 -0.05
N GLN A 335 -14.35 -11.01 -0.15
CA GLN A 335 -15.43 -11.75 0.54
C GLN A 335 -15.45 -13.24 0.18
N GLY A 336 -15.09 -13.59 -1.06
CA GLY A 336 -14.96 -14.98 -1.52
C GLY A 336 -13.69 -15.69 -1.02
N GLY A 337 -12.91 -15.07 -0.13
CA GLY A 337 -11.72 -15.67 0.47
C GLY A 337 -10.43 -15.56 -0.36
N LYS A 338 -10.44 -14.86 -1.50
CA LYS A 338 -9.22 -14.64 -2.28
C LYS A 338 -8.31 -13.67 -1.53
N LYS A 339 -7.17 -14.15 -1.08
CA LYS A 339 -6.10 -13.35 -0.47
C LYS A 339 -5.47 -12.44 -1.53
N ILE A 340 -5.38 -11.14 -1.25
CA ILE A 340 -4.89 -10.13 -2.21
C ILE A 340 -3.58 -9.52 -1.73
N SER A 341 -3.55 -9.07 -0.47
CA SER A 341 -2.37 -8.43 0.10
C SER A 341 -1.36 -9.46 0.58
N ALA A 342 -0.06 -9.12 0.53
CA ALA A 342 1.00 -9.93 1.15
C ALA A 342 0.69 -10.22 2.63
N ALA A 343 0.16 -9.23 3.35
CA ALA A 343 -0.27 -9.40 4.74
C ALA A 343 -1.30 -10.53 4.91
N SER A 344 -2.33 -10.59 4.05
CA SER A 344 -3.32 -11.70 4.08
C SER A 344 -2.77 -13.06 3.62
N ILE A 345 -1.67 -13.06 2.86
CA ILE A 345 -1.01 -14.28 2.38
C ILE A 345 -0.19 -14.91 3.51
N TYR A 346 0.69 -14.11 4.14
CA TYR A 346 1.64 -14.60 5.14
C TYR A 346 1.08 -14.64 6.57
N PHE A 347 0.06 -13.84 6.86
CA PHE A 347 -0.58 -13.74 8.17
C PHE A 347 -2.08 -14.03 8.06
N GLN A 348 -2.71 -14.31 9.20
CA GLN A 348 -4.16 -14.48 9.29
C GLN A 348 -4.79 -13.12 9.56
N THR A 349 -5.84 -12.79 8.81
CA THR A 349 -6.44 -11.46 8.83
C THR A 349 -7.94 -11.56 9.08
N LEU A 350 -8.46 -10.73 9.98
CA LEU A 350 -9.89 -10.52 10.13
C LEU A 350 -10.13 -9.01 10.24
N PRO A 351 -10.95 -8.38 9.40
CA PRO A 351 -11.13 -6.95 9.49
C PRO A 351 -12.23 -6.56 10.47
N PHE A 352 -12.10 -5.39 11.11
CA PHE A 352 -13.23 -4.67 11.70
C PHE A 352 -13.80 -3.68 10.68
N LYS A 353 -15.02 -3.17 10.92
CA LYS A 353 -15.78 -2.39 9.94
C LYS A 353 -16.33 -1.10 10.54
N VAL A 354 -16.79 -0.21 9.67
CA VAL A 354 -17.64 0.91 10.06
C VAL A 354 -19.09 0.43 10.28
N HIS A 355 -19.83 1.17 11.09
CA HIS A 355 -21.26 1.01 11.28
C HIS A 355 -21.98 1.35 9.95
N PRO A 356 -22.89 0.49 9.48
CA PRO A 356 -23.53 0.61 8.17
C PRO A 356 -24.26 1.94 7.94
N GLU A 357 -24.84 2.50 9.00
CA GLU A 357 -25.69 3.70 8.90
C GLU A 357 -24.90 5.00 9.09
N THR A 358 -23.94 5.03 10.01
CA THR A 358 -23.24 6.27 10.38
C THR A 358 -21.93 6.43 9.60
N GLY A 359 -21.36 5.33 9.09
CA GLY A 359 -20.05 5.30 8.46
C GLY A 359 -18.88 5.52 9.44
N LEU A 360 -19.14 5.54 10.76
CA LEU A 360 -18.12 5.62 11.80
C LEU A 360 -17.63 4.23 12.18
N ILE A 361 -16.40 4.07 12.65
CA ILE A 361 -15.91 2.78 13.15
C ILE A 361 -16.82 2.26 14.26
N ASP A 362 -17.24 1.00 14.17
CA ASP A 362 -18.02 0.32 15.20
C ASP A 362 -17.05 -0.27 16.24
N TYR A 363 -16.73 0.53 17.27
CA TYR A 363 -15.73 0.18 18.27
C TYR A 363 -16.19 -0.95 19.20
N GLU A 364 -17.49 -1.05 19.46
CA GLU A 364 -18.11 -2.12 20.23
C GLU A 364 -17.96 -3.45 19.49
N LYS A 365 -18.31 -3.48 18.20
CA LYS A 365 -18.16 -4.68 17.39
C LYS A 365 -16.70 -5.04 17.15
N MET A 366 -15.84 -4.04 16.99
CA MET A 366 -14.39 -4.24 16.92
C MET A 366 -13.87 -4.94 18.18
N GLU A 367 -14.26 -4.48 19.38
CA GLU A 367 -13.86 -5.14 20.63
C GLU A 367 -14.36 -6.58 20.71
N GLU A 368 -15.64 -6.82 20.41
CA GLU A 368 -16.25 -8.16 20.41
C GLU A 368 -15.46 -9.12 19.50
N ILE A 369 -15.17 -8.69 18.27
CA ILE A 369 -14.40 -9.48 17.30
C ILE A 369 -12.97 -9.70 17.80
N ALA A 370 -12.31 -8.68 18.37
CA ALA A 370 -10.95 -8.78 18.87
C ALA A 370 -10.83 -9.81 20.02
N LEU A 371 -11.80 -9.85 20.93
CA LEU A 371 -11.82 -10.79 22.05
C LEU A 371 -11.95 -12.25 21.60
N LEU A 372 -12.69 -12.50 20.52
CA LEU A 372 -12.85 -13.83 19.92
C LEU A 372 -11.65 -14.20 19.04
N TYR A 373 -11.18 -13.27 18.21
CA TYR A 373 -10.15 -13.51 17.22
C TYR A 373 -8.74 -13.47 17.79
N ARG A 374 -8.51 -12.73 18.88
CA ARG A 374 -7.20 -12.60 19.55
C ARG A 374 -6.06 -12.24 18.58
N PRO A 375 -6.15 -11.12 17.85
CA PRO A 375 -5.03 -10.66 17.03
C PRO A 375 -3.82 -10.32 17.89
N LYS A 376 -2.62 -10.54 17.36
CA LYS A 376 -1.36 -10.10 17.99
C LYS A 376 -1.02 -8.65 17.65
N ILE A 377 -1.49 -8.16 16.50
CA ILE A 377 -1.43 -6.74 16.13
C ILE A 377 -2.84 -6.23 15.83
N LEU A 378 -3.24 -5.17 16.53
CA LEU A 378 -4.40 -4.36 16.20
C LEU A 378 -3.94 -3.09 15.47
N ILE A 379 -4.48 -2.86 14.28
CA ILE A 379 -4.10 -1.75 13.40
C ILE A 379 -5.18 -0.69 13.40
N CYS A 380 -4.83 0.55 13.77
CA CYS A 380 -5.60 1.75 13.46
C CYS A 380 -4.94 2.53 12.30
N GLY A 381 -5.70 3.38 11.62
CA GLY A 381 -5.26 4.05 10.40
C GLY A 381 -5.94 3.51 9.13
N GLY A 382 -6.04 4.34 8.11
CA GLY A 382 -6.81 4.02 6.90
C GLY A 382 -6.54 4.96 5.74
N SER A 383 -7.13 4.64 4.59
CA SER A 383 -6.95 5.36 3.32
C SER A 383 -8.11 6.28 2.96
N SER A 384 -9.31 5.98 3.43
CA SER A 384 -10.56 6.65 3.01
C SER A 384 -11.54 6.85 4.17
N TYR A 385 -11.02 6.98 5.38
CA TYR A 385 -11.82 7.32 6.56
C TYR A 385 -11.79 8.85 6.83
N PRO A 386 -12.91 9.57 6.72
CA PRO A 386 -12.94 11.04 6.78
C PRO A 386 -12.99 11.61 8.22
N ARG A 387 -12.86 10.78 9.26
CA ARG A 387 -13.02 11.18 10.66
C ARG A 387 -11.77 10.91 11.49
N GLU A 388 -11.72 11.53 12.67
CA GLU A 388 -10.69 11.27 13.68
C GLU A 388 -10.75 9.83 14.22
N TRP A 389 -9.62 9.34 14.71
CA TRP A 389 -9.49 8.00 15.28
C TRP A 389 -9.52 8.07 16.80
N ASN A 390 -10.37 7.27 17.46
CA ASN A 390 -10.37 7.17 18.91
C ASN A 390 -9.24 6.24 19.39
N TYR A 391 -8.01 6.74 19.39
CA TYR A 391 -6.81 5.98 19.77
C TYR A 391 -6.88 5.44 21.21
N SER A 392 -7.53 6.17 22.12
CA SER A 392 -7.72 5.71 23.50
C SER A 392 -8.54 4.43 23.56
N ARG A 393 -9.59 4.32 22.73
CA ARG A 393 -10.43 3.13 22.62
C ARG A 393 -9.66 1.96 22.01
N PHE A 394 -8.86 2.20 20.98
CA PHE A 394 -7.96 1.19 20.40
C PHE A 394 -6.98 0.65 21.44
N ARG A 395 -6.35 1.52 22.24
CA ARG A 395 -5.43 1.12 23.32
C ARG A 395 -6.12 0.22 24.34
N GLN A 396 -7.29 0.62 24.82
CA GLN A 396 -8.06 -0.20 25.78
C GLN A 396 -8.34 -1.61 25.24
N VAL A 397 -8.73 -1.73 23.97
CA VAL A 397 -8.98 -3.04 23.34
C VAL A 397 -7.70 -3.84 23.19
N ALA A 398 -6.63 -3.21 22.70
CA ALA A 398 -5.31 -3.83 22.55
C ALA A 398 -4.76 -4.35 23.90
N ASP A 399 -4.98 -3.63 25.00
CA ASP A 399 -4.57 -4.07 26.35
C ASP A 399 -5.35 -5.30 26.81
N LYS A 400 -6.68 -5.33 26.59
CA LYS A 400 -7.54 -6.46 26.98
C LYS A 400 -7.18 -7.76 26.26
N ILE A 401 -6.66 -7.67 25.04
CA ILE A 401 -6.27 -8.83 24.22
C ILE A 401 -4.77 -9.09 24.20
N HIS A 402 -3.98 -8.25 24.89
CA HIS A 402 -2.51 -8.28 24.87
C HIS A 402 -1.91 -8.19 23.45
N ALA A 403 -2.46 -7.29 22.62
CA ALA A 403 -1.95 -7.01 21.28
C ALA A 403 -1.04 -5.78 21.26
N ILE A 404 -0.12 -5.78 20.30
CA ILE A 404 0.58 -4.58 19.85
C ILE A 404 -0.43 -3.67 19.15
N LEU A 405 -0.48 -2.41 19.58
CA LEU A 405 -1.24 -1.38 18.87
C LEU A 405 -0.33 -0.69 17.86
N MET A 406 -0.67 -0.84 16.59
CA MET A 406 0.03 -0.21 15.47
C MET A 406 -0.86 0.85 14.82
N CYS A 407 -0.34 2.05 14.59
CA CYS A 407 -1.01 3.05 13.76
C CYS A 407 -0.31 3.20 12.41
N ASP A 408 -1.06 3.07 11.32
CA ASP A 408 -0.62 3.53 9.99
C ASP A 408 -1.18 4.94 9.74
N MET A 409 -0.35 5.95 9.97
CA MET A 409 -0.73 7.36 9.83
C MET A 409 -0.47 7.91 8.41
N ALA A 410 -0.25 7.06 7.41
CA ALA A 410 0.22 7.47 6.08
C ALA A 410 -0.52 8.66 5.47
N HIS A 411 -1.85 8.69 5.60
CA HIS A 411 -2.71 9.74 5.08
C HIS A 411 -2.67 11.04 5.89
N ILE A 412 -2.47 10.97 7.20
CA ILE A 412 -2.58 12.09 8.14
C ILE A 412 -1.24 12.53 8.76
N SER A 413 -0.12 11.96 8.33
CA SER A 413 1.21 12.27 8.90
C SER A 413 1.55 13.76 8.92
N GLY A 414 1.14 14.53 7.90
CA GLY A 414 1.30 16.00 7.93
C GLY A 414 0.45 16.67 8.99
N LEU A 415 -0.79 16.20 9.21
CA LEU A 415 -1.69 16.67 10.26
C LEU A 415 -1.15 16.37 11.65
N VAL A 416 -0.60 15.17 11.85
CA VAL A 416 0.04 14.78 13.12
C VAL A 416 1.27 15.66 13.38
N ALA A 417 2.15 15.85 12.40
CA ALA A 417 3.36 16.67 12.55
C ALA A 417 3.04 18.13 12.92
N ALA A 418 2.00 18.70 12.29
CA ALA A 418 1.52 20.05 12.56
C ALA A 418 0.71 20.19 13.87
N GLN A 419 0.41 19.07 14.54
CA GLN A 419 -0.47 18.98 15.72
C GLN A 419 -1.90 19.49 15.42
N GLU A 420 -2.42 19.13 14.25
CA GLU A 420 -3.76 19.48 13.77
C GLU A 420 -4.75 18.29 13.80
N CYS A 421 -4.35 17.16 14.38
CA CYS A 421 -5.20 16.02 14.73
C CYS A 421 -4.66 15.34 15.99
N ASP A 422 -5.38 14.36 16.52
CA ASP A 422 -4.89 13.59 17.67
C ASP A 422 -3.61 12.82 17.30
N SER A 423 -2.65 12.79 18.22
CA SER A 423 -1.37 12.12 17.99
C SER A 423 -1.46 10.62 18.34
N PRO A 424 -1.23 9.70 17.38
CA PRO A 424 -1.23 8.26 17.68
C PRO A 424 -0.08 7.85 18.61
N PHE A 425 0.99 8.65 18.69
CA PHE A 425 2.17 8.40 19.52
C PHE A 425 1.87 8.40 21.03
N ASN A 426 0.73 8.94 21.45
CA ASN A 426 0.31 8.87 22.85
C ASN A 426 -0.18 7.48 23.27
N TYR A 427 -0.53 6.62 22.31
CA TYR A 427 -1.24 5.36 22.57
C TYR A 427 -0.59 4.14 21.92
N CYS A 428 0.02 4.31 20.75
CA CYS A 428 0.50 3.20 19.93
C CYS A 428 1.91 2.75 20.35
N ASP A 429 2.19 1.47 20.12
CA ASP A 429 3.48 0.85 20.34
C ASP A 429 4.40 1.05 19.12
N VAL A 430 3.80 1.02 17.93
CA VAL A 430 4.45 1.24 16.62
C VAL A 430 3.61 2.19 15.78
N VAL A 431 4.26 3.11 15.07
CA VAL A 431 3.59 4.01 14.12
C VAL A 431 4.31 3.94 12.78
N THR A 432 3.60 3.60 11.71
CA THR A 432 4.13 3.61 10.34
C THR A 432 3.51 4.73 9.53
N SER A 433 4.23 5.17 8.48
CA SER A 433 3.69 6.16 7.56
C SER A 433 4.36 6.08 6.20
N THR A 434 3.67 6.60 5.18
CA THR A 434 4.32 7.11 3.97
C THR A 434 4.90 8.50 4.22
N THR A 435 5.84 8.91 3.38
CA THR A 435 6.46 10.25 3.46
C THR A 435 5.97 11.25 2.41
N HIS A 436 5.12 10.84 1.45
CA HIS A 436 4.77 11.65 0.26
C HIS A 436 3.37 12.27 0.24
N LYS A 437 2.46 11.84 1.13
CA LYS A 437 1.06 12.30 1.13
C LYS A 437 0.92 13.69 1.76
N SER A 438 0.18 13.81 2.86
CA SER A 438 0.09 15.08 3.61
C SER A 438 1.45 15.56 4.13
N LEU A 439 2.41 14.66 4.40
CA LEU A 439 3.78 15.04 4.78
C LEU A 439 4.55 15.78 3.65
N ARG A 440 4.11 15.64 2.39
CA ARG A 440 4.63 16.38 1.22
C ARG A 440 6.14 16.19 0.97
N GLY A 441 6.65 14.99 1.25
CA GLY A 441 8.03 14.61 0.99
C GLY A 441 8.23 13.62 -0.16
N PRO A 442 9.41 12.98 -0.27
CA PRO A 442 9.68 12.01 -1.33
C PRO A 442 8.87 10.72 -1.12
N ARG A 443 8.73 9.89 -2.15
CA ARG A 443 8.06 8.58 -2.04
C ARG A 443 8.93 7.60 -1.23
N GLY A 444 8.51 7.30 0.00
CA GLY A 444 9.03 6.19 0.80
C GLY A 444 8.19 5.90 2.04
N GLY A 445 8.73 5.09 2.95
CA GLY A 445 8.11 4.73 4.22
C GLY A 445 8.98 5.07 5.42
N ILE A 446 8.36 5.12 6.59
CA ILE A 446 9.03 5.38 7.86
C ILE A 446 8.35 4.55 8.96
N VAL A 447 9.13 4.03 9.90
CA VAL A 447 8.63 3.27 11.06
C VAL A 447 9.13 3.91 12.34
N PHE A 448 8.24 4.32 13.22
CA PHE A 448 8.52 4.73 14.59
C PHE A 448 8.14 3.60 15.55
N PHE A 449 8.92 3.43 16.61
CA PHE A 449 8.69 2.39 17.61
C PHE A 449 9.07 2.88 19.00
N ARG A 450 8.33 2.40 20.01
CA ARG A 450 8.67 2.64 21.41
C ARG A 450 9.97 1.92 21.80
N LYS A 451 10.77 2.57 22.63
CA LYS A 451 12.03 2.05 23.22
C LYS A 451 11.91 1.76 24.70
N ASP A 452 10.90 2.31 25.36
CA ASP A 452 10.65 2.25 26.81
C ASP A 452 9.62 1.18 27.20
N LEU A 453 9.08 0.43 26.24
CA LEU A 453 8.28 -0.76 26.55
C LEU A 453 9.21 -1.79 27.22
N LYS A 454 8.92 -2.13 28.47
CA LYS A 454 9.69 -3.14 29.19
C LYS A 454 9.59 -4.47 28.44
N ALA A 455 10.74 -5.03 28.05
CA ALA A 455 10.85 -6.44 27.68
C ALA A 455 10.36 -7.26 28.88
N GLY A 456 9.14 -7.77 28.80
CA GLY A 456 8.35 -8.05 30.00
C GLY A 456 7.27 -9.10 29.80
N GLY A 457 7.63 -10.21 29.18
CA GLY A 457 6.87 -11.45 29.17
C GLY A 457 7.79 -12.56 28.68
N LYS A 458 7.56 -13.81 29.11
CA LYS A 458 8.38 -14.93 28.66
C LYS A 458 8.26 -15.04 27.12
N PRO A 459 9.27 -15.54 26.41
CA PRO A 459 9.11 -15.94 25.02
C PRO A 459 7.89 -16.88 24.92
N GLY A 460 6.79 -16.41 24.32
CA GLY A 460 5.50 -17.11 24.29
C GLY A 460 4.30 -16.34 24.87
N ASP A 461 4.51 -15.29 25.68
CA ASP A 461 3.43 -14.55 26.37
C ASP A 461 2.93 -13.29 25.63
N GLY A 462 3.38 -13.06 24.39
CA GLY A 462 2.94 -11.91 23.58
C GLY A 462 3.51 -10.55 24.00
N ALA A 463 4.40 -10.48 25.01
CA ALA A 463 5.12 -9.25 25.30
C ALA A 463 6.12 -8.92 24.18
N PRO A 464 6.21 -7.66 23.72
CA PRO A 464 7.16 -7.30 22.69
C PRO A 464 8.60 -7.55 23.15
N GLY A 465 9.41 -8.08 22.24
CA GLY A 465 10.86 -8.04 22.33
C GLY A 465 11.40 -6.60 22.28
N ASN A 466 12.68 -6.45 21.98
CA ASN A 466 13.25 -5.13 21.76
C ASN A 466 12.78 -4.63 20.37
N LEU A 467 11.72 -3.82 20.32
CA LEU A 467 11.12 -3.31 19.08
C LEU A 467 12.17 -2.65 18.16
N GLU A 468 13.09 -1.87 18.73
CA GLU A 468 14.16 -1.23 17.97
C GLU A 468 15.03 -2.25 17.25
N ARG A 469 15.50 -3.28 17.97
CA ARG A 469 16.31 -4.35 17.37
C ARG A 469 15.50 -5.12 16.32
N ASP A 470 14.30 -5.55 16.67
CA ASP A 470 13.51 -6.50 15.88
C ASP A 470 13.01 -5.85 14.58
N ILE A 471 12.53 -4.59 14.65
CA ILE A 471 12.09 -3.83 13.46
C ILE A 471 13.28 -3.47 12.57
N ASN A 472 14.39 -2.99 13.14
CA ASN A 472 15.58 -2.69 12.35
C ASN A 472 16.09 -3.93 11.60
N PHE A 473 16.14 -5.09 12.28
CA PHE A 473 16.54 -6.36 11.68
C PHE A 473 15.58 -6.85 10.60
N ALA A 474 14.28 -6.65 10.79
CA ALA A 474 13.27 -6.99 9.79
C ALA A 474 13.36 -6.12 8.54
N ILE A 475 13.70 -4.83 8.69
CA ILE A 475 13.94 -3.95 7.53
C ILE A 475 15.22 -4.40 6.81
N HIS A 476 16.33 -4.55 7.54
CA HIS A 476 17.59 -5.09 7.02
C HIS A 476 18.31 -5.91 8.11
N PRO A 477 18.72 -7.16 7.83
CA PRO A 477 18.87 -7.78 6.51
C PRO A 477 17.67 -8.60 6.02
N THR A 478 16.55 -8.64 6.75
CA THR A 478 15.49 -9.62 6.47
C THR A 478 14.73 -9.36 5.17
N LEU A 479 14.37 -8.10 4.87
CA LEU A 479 13.51 -7.76 3.72
C LEU A 479 14.19 -6.89 2.66
N GLN A 480 15.04 -5.94 3.05
CA GLN A 480 15.67 -4.98 2.14
C GLN A 480 17.20 -5.12 2.12
N GLY A 481 17.82 -4.70 1.01
CA GLY A 481 19.27 -4.54 0.87
C GLY A 481 19.73 -3.11 1.16
N GLY A 482 20.53 -2.53 0.25
CA GLY A 482 21.04 -1.16 0.35
C GLY A 482 19.95 -0.06 0.49
N PRO A 483 20.04 0.84 1.50
CA PRO A 483 19.14 1.98 1.63
C PRO A 483 19.22 2.98 0.46
N HIS A 484 18.10 3.63 0.12
CA HIS A 484 18.07 4.70 -0.88
C HIS A 484 18.49 6.04 -0.26
N ASN A 485 19.79 6.34 -0.26
CA ASN A 485 20.34 7.50 0.47
C ASN A 485 19.88 8.87 -0.08
N ASN A 486 19.64 8.98 -1.39
CA ASN A 486 19.04 10.15 -2.01
C ASN A 486 17.60 10.39 -1.50
N HIS A 487 16.81 9.33 -1.32
CA HIS A 487 15.49 9.41 -0.67
C HIS A 487 15.61 9.86 0.78
N ILE A 488 16.52 9.29 1.57
CA ILE A 488 16.71 9.65 2.99
C ILE A 488 17.11 11.12 3.13
N ALA A 489 17.98 11.62 2.25
CA ALA A 489 18.34 13.04 2.21
C ALA A 489 17.14 13.93 1.86
N ALA A 490 16.38 13.55 0.82
CA ALA A 490 15.17 14.25 0.41
C ALA A 490 14.10 14.26 1.53
N LEU A 491 13.99 13.16 2.29
CA LEU A 491 13.11 13.07 3.46
C LEU A 491 13.58 14.00 4.58
N ALA A 492 14.88 14.08 4.84
CA ALA A 492 15.44 15.00 5.83
C ALA A 492 15.10 16.48 5.50
N VAL A 493 15.02 16.84 4.21
CA VAL A 493 14.55 18.16 3.76
C VAL A 493 13.08 18.36 4.13
N SER A 494 12.20 17.42 3.76
CA SER A 494 10.77 17.50 4.05
C SER A 494 10.48 17.56 5.55
N LEU A 495 11.19 16.80 6.37
CA LEU A 495 11.03 16.81 7.83
C LEU A 495 11.46 18.14 8.45
N LYS A 496 12.48 18.82 7.87
CA LYS A 496 12.82 20.19 8.26
C LYS A 496 11.69 21.15 7.91
N GLN A 497 11.12 21.03 6.71
CA GLN A 497 9.98 21.85 6.29
C GLN A 497 8.75 21.61 7.18
N ALA A 498 8.49 20.37 7.58
CA ALA A 498 7.39 20.00 8.46
C ALA A 498 7.44 20.67 9.85
N CYS A 499 8.63 21.09 10.29
CA CYS A 499 8.82 21.81 11.55
C CYS A 499 8.60 23.33 11.43
N SER A 500 8.28 23.86 10.25
CA SER A 500 8.13 25.31 10.01
C SER A 500 6.73 25.82 10.35
N LYS A 501 6.62 27.13 10.59
CA LYS A 501 5.32 27.80 10.84
C LYS A 501 4.45 27.77 9.59
N GLU A 502 5.05 28.00 8.44
CA GLU A 502 4.41 28.01 7.12
C GLU A 502 3.82 26.64 6.80
N TYR A 503 4.50 25.54 7.20
CA TYR A 503 3.96 24.20 7.03
C TYR A 503 2.73 23.95 7.92
N LYS A 504 2.74 24.44 9.17
CA LYS A 504 1.57 24.34 10.05
C LYS A 504 0.38 25.13 9.48
N GLU A 505 0.61 26.34 8.98
CA GLU A 505 -0.42 27.15 8.32
C GLU A 505 -0.98 26.45 7.06
N TYR A 506 -0.11 25.84 6.25
CA TYR A 506 -0.50 25.00 5.12
C TYR A 506 -1.43 23.85 5.56
N ILE A 507 -1.08 23.10 6.59
CA ILE A 507 -1.90 21.97 7.07
C ILE A 507 -3.24 22.44 7.66
N GLN A 508 -3.27 23.57 8.36
CA GLN A 508 -4.51 24.19 8.80
C GLN A 508 -5.41 24.53 7.62
N GLN A 509 -4.84 25.10 6.55
CA GLN A 509 -5.57 25.40 5.32
C GLN A 509 -6.08 24.13 4.64
N VAL A 510 -5.32 23.03 4.64
CA VAL A 510 -5.75 21.73 4.08
C VAL A 510 -7.06 21.26 4.74
N LYS A 511 -7.17 21.36 6.07
CA LYS A 511 -8.39 21.00 6.81
C LYS A 511 -9.55 21.94 6.50
N LYS A 512 -9.33 23.26 6.53
CA LYS A 512 -10.36 24.26 6.21
C LYS A 512 -10.91 24.06 4.80
N ASN A 513 -10.03 23.82 3.83
CA ASN A 513 -10.39 23.53 2.45
C ASN A 513 -11.21 22.24 2.32
N ALA A 514 -10.88 21.19 3.08
CA ALA A 514 -11.65 19.94 3.05
C ALA A 514 -13.07 20.14 3.62
N GLN A 515 -13.21 20.94 4.66
CA GLN A 515 -14.49 21.34 5.23
C GLN A 515 -15.29 22.22 4.26
N ALA A 516 -14.64 23.21 3.63
CA ALA A 516 -15.27 24.08 2.63
C ALA A 516 -15.79 23.29 1.43
N LEU A 517 -14.99 22.33 0.92
CA LEU A 517 -15.39 21.40 -0.14
C LEU A 517 -16.58 20.53 0.28
N ALA A 518 -16.55 19.98 1.50
CA ALA A 518 -17.64 19.17 2.03
C ALA A 518 -18.96 19.97 2.05
N GLU A 519 -18.92 21.18 2.62
CA GLU A 519 -20.09 22.06 2.69
C GLU A 519 -20.55 22.54 1.30
N GLY A 520 -19.62 22.83 0.40
CA GLY A 520 -19.92 23.19 -0.99
C GLY A 520 -20.66 22.11 -1.75
N LEU A 521 -20.26 20.85 -1.59
CA LEU A 521 -20.96 19.70 -2.18
C LEU A 521 -22.31 19.45 -1.50
N LYS A 522 -22.40 19.54 -0.15
CA LYS A 522 -23.66 19.37 0.58
C LYS A 522 -24.71 20.41 0.19
N ARG A 523 -24.33 21.68 0.03
CA ARG A 523 -25.23 22.74 -0.48
C ARG A 523 -25.80 22.43 -1.86
N ARG A 524 -25.08 21.64 -2.67
CA ARG A 524 -25.48 21.18 -4.00
C ARG A 524 -26.22 19.84 -3.97
N GLY A 525 -26.61 19.35 -2.78
CA GLY A 525 -27.41 18.13 -2.60
C GLY A 525 -26.60 16.83 -2.66
N CYS A 526 -25.27 16.90 -2.58
CA CYS A 526 -24.42 15.71 -2.58
C CYS A 526 -24.41 15.02 -1.21
N LYS A 527 -24.43 13.68 -1.24
CA LYS A 527 -24.35 12.85 -0.03
C LYS A 527 -22.90 12.49 0.28
N LEU A 528 -22.42 12.86 1.46
CA LEU A 528 -21.07 12.49 1.93
C LEU A 528 -21.15 11.37 2.96
N VAL A 529 -20.20 10.44 2.92
CA VAL A 529 -20.06 9.43 3.97
C VAL A 529 -19.69 10.13 5.27
N THR A 530 -20.38 9.77 6.37
CA THR A 530 -20.33 10.44 7.67
C THR A 530 -20.82 11.91 7.69
N ASP A 531 -21.39 12.43 6.61
CA ASP A 531 -21.91 13.82 6.50
C ASP A 531 -20.87 14.95 6.68
N GLY A 532 -19.58 14.67 6.47
CA GLY A 532 -18.52 15.67 6.55
C GLY A 532 -17.12 15.08 6.67
N THR A 533 -16.19 15.87 7.20
CA THR A 533 -14.81 15.46 7.43
C THR A 533 -14.17 16.21 8.60
N ASP A 534 -13.25 15.53 9.29
CA ASP A 534 -12.37 16.11 10.31
C ASP A 534 -10.91 16.25 9.81
N ASN A 535 -10.60 15.73 8.61
CA ASN A 535 -9.25 15.63 8.07
C ASN A 535 -9.14 16.23 6.65
N HIS A 536 -8.23 15.72 5.83
CA HIS A 536 -7.87 16.27 4.51
C HIS A 536 -8.66 15.67 3.34
N LEU A 537 -9.61 14.76 3.59
CA LEU A 537 -10.37 14.11 2.54
C LEU A 537 -11.86 14.02 2.85
N ILE A 538 -12.65 13.83 1.80
CA ILE A 538 -14.06 13.46 1.86
C ILE A 538 -14.30 12.20 1.03
N LEU A 539 -15.40 11.52 1.31
CA LEU A 539 -15.86 10.37 0.54
C LEU A 539 -17.30 10.65 0.07
N TRP A 540 -17.47 10.80 -1.24
CA TRP A 540 -18.74 11.17 -1.87
C TRP A 540 -19.47 9.91 -2.35
N ASP A 541 -20.67 9.67 -1.81
CA ASP A 541 -21.58 8.60 -2.23
C ASP A 541 -22.38 9.05 -3.46
N LEU A 542 -22.14 8.40 -4.60
CA LEU A 542 -22.74 8.74 -5.90
C LEU A 542 -23.99 7.91 -6.21
N ARG A 543 -24.28 6.88 -5.42
CA ARG A 543 -25.45 6.00 -5.61
C ARG A 543 -26.77 6.76 -5.67
N PRO A 544 -27.01 7.84 -4.89
CA PRO A 544 -28.23 8.66 -5.02
C PRO A 544 -28.41 9.29 -6.41
N PHE A 545 -27.33 9.48 -7.18
CA PHE A 545 -27.36 10.02 -8.54
C PHE A 545 -27.45 8.92 -9.62
N GLY A 546 -27.50 7.65 -9.21
CA GLY A 546 -27.60 6.51 -10.13
C GLY A 546 -26.35 6.27 -10.99
N ILE A 547 -25.19 6.80 -10.60
CA ILE A 547 -23.91 6.61 -11.30
C ILE A 547 -22.89 5.90 -10.41
N THR A 548 -21.87 5.30 -11.04
CA THR A 548 -20.73 4.69 -10.35
C THR A 548 -19.56 5.66 -10.28
N GLY A 549 -18.61 5.39 -9.37
CA GLY A 549 -17.36 6.14 -9.29
C GLY A 549 -16.52 6.06 -10.56
N ASN A 550 -16.62 4.97 -11.33
CA ASN A 550 -15.88 4.79 -12.60
C ASN A 550 -16.30 5.84 -13.63
N LEU A 551 -17.61 6.03 -13.80
CA LEU A 551 -18.14 6.97 -14.77
C LEU A 551 -17.78 8.42 -14.38
N LEU A 552 -17.91 8.76 -13.09
CA LEU A 552 -17.52 10.09 -12.63
C LEU A 552 -16.02 10.34 -12.80
N GLU A 553 -15.17 9.36 -12.46
CA GLU A 553 -13.72 9.45 -12.63
C GLU A 553 -13.35 9.71 -14.11
N GLU A 554 -13.98 9.02 -15.05
CA GLU A 554 -13.73 9.20 -16.48
C GLU A 554 -14.16 10.59 -16.99
N VAL A 555 -15.33 11.09 -16.57
CA VAL A 555 -15.79 12.44 -16.94
C VAL A 555 -14.92 13.52 -16.31
N CYS A 556 -14.50 13.34 -15.06
CA CYS A 556 -13.57 14.26 -14.38
C CYS A 556 -12.22 14.30 -15.09
N GLU A 557 -11.65 13.14 -15.43
CA GLU A 557 -10.39 13.05 -16.19
C GLU A 557 -10.50 13.79 -17.53
N ALA A 558 -11.63 13.64 -18.23
CA ALA A 558 -11.88 14.35 -19.48
C ALA A 558 -11.98 15.88 -19.32
N CYS A 559 -12.30 16.35 -18.12
CA CYS A 559 -12.36 17.76 -17.74
C CYS A 559 -11.09 18.26 -17.05
N HIS A 560 -10.01 17.47 -16.99
CA HIS A 560 -8.77 17.78 -16.24
C HIS A 560 -8.99 17.95 -14.71
N ILE A 561 -9.89 17.16 -14.16
CA ILE A 561 -10.06 17.00 -12.71
C ILE A 561 -9.66 15.58 -12.34
N THR A 562 -8.60 15.43 -11.57
CA THR A 562 -8.06 14.10 -11.25
C THR A 562 -8.54 13.66 -9.87
N VAL A 563 -9.46 12.69 -9.85
CA VAL A 563 -10.04 12.07 -8.65
C VAL A 563 -9.74 10.57 -8.63
N ASN A 564 -10.08 9.88 -7.53
CA ASN A 564 -10.07 8.42 -7.52
C ASN A 564 -11.45 7.86 -7.16
N LYS A 565 -11.94 6.90 -7.97
CA LYS A 565 -13.05 6.03 -7.57
C LYS A 565 -12.69 5.30 -6.28
N ASN A 566 -13.66 5.15 -5.38
CA ASN A 566 -13.42 4.55 -4.08
C ASN A 566 -14.68 3.86 -3.57
N ALA A 567 -14.52 2.65 -3.03
CA ALA A 567 -15.61 1.94 -2.40
C ALA A 567 -16.25 2.75 -1.28
N VAL A 568 -17.56 2.66 -1.16
CA VAL A 568 -18.34 3.09 -0.01
C VAL A 568 -18.93 1.86 0.67
N TYR A 569 -19.24 1.97 1.97
CA TYR A 569 -19.84 0.85 2.68
C TYR A 569 -21.12 0.37 1.97
N GLY A 570 -21.25 -0.95 1.83
CA GLY A 570 -22.34 -1.62 1.13
C GLY A 570 -22.07 -1.92 -0.34
N ASP A 571 -20.96 -1.45 -0.91
CA ASP A 571 -20.55 -1.87 -2.26
C ASP A 571 -20.25 -3.37 -2.32
N SER A 572 -20.71 -4.02 -3.39
CA SER A 572 -20.45 -5.45 -3.64
C SER A 572 -19.08 -5.71 -4.28
N SER A 573 -18.42 -4.67 -4.82
CA SER A 573 -17.15 -4.76 -5.53
C SER A 573 -16.34 -3.47 -5.42
N SER A 574 -15.03 -3.62 -5.22
CA SER A 574 -14.08 -2.49 -5.30
C SER A 574 -13.77 -2.06 -6.74
N TRP A 575 -14.23 -2.81 -7.75
CA TRP A 575 -13.96 -2.55 -9.18
C TRP A 575 -14.95 -1.58 -9.82
N GLN A 576 -16.20 -1.56 -9.33
CA GLN A 576 -17.24 -0.61 -9.74
C GLN A 576 -17.85 0.03 -8.48
N PRO A 577 -17.07 0.81 -7.73
CA PRO A 577 -17.54 1.36 -6.47
C PRO A 577 -18.61 2.43 -6.68
N GLY A 578 -19.42 2.63 -5.64
CA GLY A 578 -20.50 3.61 -5.60
C GLY A 578 -20.06 5.03 -5.25
N GLY A 579 -18.76 5.31 -5.11
CA GLY A 579 -18.27 6.63 -4.70
C GLY A 579 -16.93 7.04 -5.26
N VAL A 580 -16.54 8.27 -4.92
CA VAL A 580 -15.21 8.85 -5.19
C VAL A 580 -14.62 9.43 -3.92
N ARG A 581 -13.30 9.32 -3.78
CA ARG A 581 -12.54 9.93 -2.69
C ARG A 581 -11.84 11.17 -3.23
N ILE A 582 -11.97 12.27 -2.49
CA ILE A 582 -11.50 13.59 -2.90
C ILE A 582 -10.71 14.18 -1.74
N GLY A 583 -9.52 14.69 -2.00
CA GLY A 583 -8.68 15.32 -0.99
C GLY A 583 -8.13 16.66 -1.42
N THR A 584 -7.76 17.46 -0.43
CA THR A 584 -7.33 18.85 -0.59
C THR A 584 -5.81 19.13 -0.55
N PRO A 585 -4.89 18.22 -0.14
CA PRO A 585 -3.47 18.56 0.01
C PRO A 585 -2.78 19.15 -1.20
N ALA A 586 -3.02 18.61 -2.40
CA ALA A 586 -2.32 19.00 -3.63
C ALA A 586 -2.69 20.43 -4.06
N MET A 587 -3.98 20.72 -4.24
CA MET A 587 -4.43 22.07 -4.60
C MET A 587 -4.15 23.10 -3.49
N THR A 588 -4.21 22.71 -2.22
CA THR A 588 -3.79 23.61 -1.13
C THR A 588 -2.30 23.95 -1.20
N SER A 589 -1.44 23.01 -1.64
CA SER A 589 0.00 23.29 -1.85
C SER A 589 0.25 24.30 -2.97
N ARG A 590 -0.72 24.49 -3.89
CA ARG A 590 -0.68 25.51 -4.96
C ARG A 590 -1.23 26.87 -4.52
N GLY A 591 -1.76 26.97 -3.31
CA GLY A 591 -2.28 28.22 -2.73
C GLY A 591 -3.80 28.34 -2.69
N CYS A 592 -4.56 27.31 -3.06
CA CYS A 592 -6.02 27.36 -2.97
C CYS A 592 -6.50 27.53 -1.53
N ASN A 593 -7.54 28.35 -1.35
CA ASN A 593 -8.24 28.60 -0.10
C ASN A 593 -9.70 28.08 -0.13
N GLU A 594 -10.51 28.41 0.88
CA GLU A 594 -11.88 27.92 1.03
C GLU A 594 -12.80 28.33 -0.12
N GLY A 595 -12.65 29.55 -0.66
CA GLY A 595 -13.44 30.04 -1.79
C GLY A 595 -13.11 29.30 -3.09
N ASP A 596 -11.82 29.02 -3.29
CA ASP A 596 -11.34 28.20 -4.41
C ASP A 596 -11.91 26.78 -4.32
N PHE A 597 -12.01 26.21 -3.12
CA PHE A 597 -12.59 24.88 -2.92
C PHE A 597 -14.12 24.83 -3.07
N ASP A 598 -14.87 25.92 -2.87
CA ASP A 598 -16.29 25.97 -3.30
C ASP A 598 -16.42 26.02 -4.83
N THR A 599 -15.49 26.71 -5.51
CA THR A 599 -15.42 26.70 -6.98
C THR A 599 -15.11 25.29 -7.50
N ILE A 600 -14.16 24.59 -6.87
CA ILE A 600 -13.88 23.18 -7.17
C ILE A 600 -15.11 22.30 -6.91
N ALA A 601 -15.87 22.55 -5.83
CA ALA A 601 -17.12 21.85 -5.56
C ALA A 601 -18.16 22.06 -6.68
N GLU A 602 -18.22 23.26 -7.27
CA GLU A 602 -19.06 23.54 -8.43
C GLU A 602 -18.63 22.75 -9.66
N PHE A 603 -17.34 22.71 -9.97
CA PHE A 603 -16.83 21.93 -11.09
C PHE A 603 -17.13 20.43 -10.93
N LEU A 604 -16.90 19.88 -9.74
CA LEU A 604 -17.24 18.49 -9.41
C LEU A 604 -18.74 18.20 -9.52
N PHE A 605 -19.59 19.15 -9.13
CA PHE A 605 -21.03 19.00 -9.27
C PHE A 605 -21.44 18.99 -10.75
N LYS A 606 -20.85 19.86 -11.57
CA LYS A 606 -21.08 19.88 -13.03
C LYS A 606 -20.61 18.59 -13.70
N THR A 607 -19.44 18.05 -13.36
CA THR A 607 -18.99 16.76 -13.91
C THR A 607 -19.95 15.63 -13.54
N MET A 608 -20.49 15.63 -12.32
CA MET A 608 -21.51 14.67 -11.91
C MET A 608 -22.81 14.82 -12.71
N GLN A 609 -23.29 16.04 -12.96
CA GLN A 609 -24.48 16.26 -13.79
C GLN A 609 -24.28 15.74 -15.22
N ILE A 610 -23.13 16.01 -15.82
CA ILE A 610 -22.75 15.48 -17.14
C ILE A 610 -22.74 13.95 -17.10
N ALA A 611 -22.08 13.34 -16.11
CA ALA A 611 -22.04 11.88 -15.95
C ALA A 611 -23.43 11.26 -15.80
N ALA A 612 -24.31 11.87 -15.00
CA ALA A 612 -25.68 11.39 -14.82
C ALA A 612 -26.51 11.48 -16.11
N ASN A 613 -26.32 12.54 -16.91
CA ASN A 613 -26.98 12.69 -18.21
C ASN A 613 -26.50 11.66 -19.22
N LEU A 614 -25.18 11.41 -19.29
CA LEU A 614 -24.61 10.35 -20.14
C LEU A 614 -25.17 8.97 -19.75
N ASN A 615 -25.25 8.66 -18.46
CA ASN A 615 -25.77 7.38 -17.99
C ASN A 615 -27.24 7.15 -18.40
N LYS A 616 -28.10 8.19 -18.29
CA LYS A 616 -29.50 8.14 -18.73
C LYS A 616 -29.65 7.93 -20.24
N GLY A 617 -28.69 8.43 -21.03
CA GLY A 617 -28.66 8.23 -22.48
C GLY A 617 -28.28 6.81 -22.91
N ASN A 618 -28.08 5.87 -21.97
CA ASN A 618 -27.44 4.57 -22.23
C ASN A 618 -26.10 4.73 -22.95
N PHE A 619 -25.37 5.82 -22.66
CA PHE A 619 -24.09 6.09 -23.29
C PHE A 619 -23.11 4.99 -22.88
N LYS A 620 -22.88 4.06 -23.80
CA LYS A 620 -21.77 3.12 -23.74
C LYS A 620 -20.65 3.78 -24.51
N ALA A 621 -19.79 4.53 -23.81
CA ALA A 621 -18.56 5.03 -24.40
C ALA A 621 -17.86 3.85 -25.08
N GLN A 622 -17.82 3.82 -26.41
CA GLN A 622 -17.08 2.77 -27.13
C GLN A 622 -15.58 3.07 -27.06
N SER A 623 -15.23 4.32 -26.76
CA SER A 623 -13.86 4.75 -26.48
C SER A 623 -13.84 6.01 -25.62
N LYS A 624 -12.71 6.25 -24.94
CA LYS A 624 -12.40 7.52 -24.26
C LYS A 624 -12.63 8.73 -25.18
N ASN A 625 -12.30 8.62 -26.46
CA ASN A 625 -12.37 9.72 -27.43
C ASN A 625 -13.80 10.27 -27.62
N GLU A 626 -14.84 9.47 -27.39
CA GLU A 626 -16.23 9.92 -27.46
C GLU A 626 -16.62 10.78 -26.24
N VAL A 627 -16.03 10.52 -25.07
CA VAL A 627 -16.20 11.37 -23.89
C VAL A 627 -15.51 12.73 -24.13
N PHE A 628 -14.28 12.71 -24.66
CA PHE A 628 -13.51 13.92 -24.95
C PHE A 628 -14.09 14.80 -26.09
N SER A 629 -14.99 14.26 -26.92
CA SER A 629 -15.61 15.01 -28.02
C SER A 629 -16.90 15.73 -27.64
N ASN A 630 -17.44 15.48 -26.43
CA ASN A 630 -18.63 16.14 -25.93
C ASN A 630 -18.39 17.65 -25.69
N GLY A 631 -19.31 18.49 -26.18
CA GLY A 631 -19.20 19.95 -26.08
C GLY A 631 -19.19 20.50 -24.65
N GLU A 632 -20.02 19.95 -23.75
CA GLU A 632 -20.09 20.36 -22.34
C GLU A 632 -18.78 20.03 -21.62
N ILE A 633 -18.18 18.86 -21.93
CA ILE A 633 -16.89 18.43 -21.37
C ILE A 633 -15.76 19.35 -21.83
N ARG A 634 -15.73 19.72 -23.11
CA ARG A 634 -14.70 20.65 -23.64
C ARG A 634 -14.82 22.04 -23.03
N GLU A 635 -16.03 22.55 -22.87
CA GLU A 635 -16.26 23.85 -22.23
C GLU A 635 -15.83 23.81 -20.76
N LEU A 636 -16.22 22.78 -20.02
CA LEU A 636 -15.87 22.62 -18.61
C LEU A 636 -14.35 22.45 -18.44
N ARG A 637 -13.71 21.64 -19.29
CA ARG A 637 -12.25 21.49 -19.32
C ARG A 637 -11.55 22.83 -19.49
N SER A 638 -12.00 23.68 -20.42
CA SER A 638 -11.40 25.00 -20.64
C SER A 638 -11.46 25.87 -19.38
N LYS A 639 -12.60 25.87 -18.68
CA LYS A 639 -12.78 26.62 -17.42
C LYS A 639 -11.93 26.05 -16.28
N VAL A 640 -11.78 24.73 -16.23
CA VAL A 640 -10.91 24.05 -15.26
C VAL A 640 -9.44 24.40 -15.51
N GLU A 641 -8.98 24.35 -16.76
CA GLU A 641 -7.61 24.72 -17.11
C GLU A 641 -7.33 26.21 -16.80
N GLU A 642 -8.26 27.11 -17.14
CA GLU A 642 -8.15 28.55 -16.81
C GLU A 642 -8.07 28.80 -15.31
N PHE A 643 -8.92 28.12 -14.52
CA PHE A 643 -8.88 28.21 -13.06
C PHE A 643 -7.56 27.65 -12.50
N ALA A 644 -7.12 26.47 -12.95
CA ALA A 644 -5.95 25.81 -12.41
C ALA A 644 -4.64 26.54 -12.74
N THR A 645 -4.51 27.14 -13.92
CA THR A 645 -3.26 27.85 -14.31
C THR A 645 -3.09 29.20 -13.63
N ALA A 646 -4.10 29.72 -12.94
CA ALA A 646 -4.01 30.92 -12.12
C ALA A 646 -3.19 30.74 -10.83
N PHE A 647 -2.89 29.48 -10.44
CA PHE A 647 -2.15 29.16 -9.22
C PHE A 647 -0.71 28.74 -9.52
N GLU A 648 0.18 29.05 -8.56
CA GLU A 648 1.57 28.62 -8.56
C GLU A 648 1.73 27.10 -8.55
N MET A 649 2.92 26.62 -8.92
CA MET A 649 3.24 25.20 -8.98
C MET A 649 4.55 24.89 -8.24
N PRO A 650 4.50 24.19 -7.09
CA PRO A 650 5.72 23.81 -6.38
C PRO A 650 6.62 22.90 -7.22
N GLY A 651 7.92 23.20 -7.23
CA GLY A 651 8.95 22.34 -7.80
C GLY A 651 9.48 22.74 -9.17
N PHE A 652 8.79 23.64 -9.90
CA PHE A 652 9.27 24.21 -11.16
C PHE A 652 8.57 25.54 -11.46
N ASP A 653 9.23 26.40 -12.23
CA ASP A 653 8.62 27.65 -12.68
C ASP A 653 7.57 27.37 -13.76
N VAL A 654 6.39 27.99 -13.60
CA VAL A 654 5.34 27.94 -14.61
C VAL A 654 5.72 28.81 -15.82
N PRO A 655 5.41 28.38 -17.06
CA PRO A 655 5.61 29.24 -18.23
C PRO A 655 4.79 30.53 -18.08
N GLN A 656 5.42 31.69 -18.28
CA GLN A 656 4.74 33.00 -18.32
C GLN A 656 3.86 33.15 -19.55
#